data_AF-A0A962BB19-F1
#
_entry.id   AF-A0A962BB19-F1
#
_cell.length_a   1.000
_cell.length_b   1.000
_cell.length_c   1.000
_cell.angle_alpha   90.00
_cell.angle_beta   90.00
_cell.angle_gamma   90.00
#
_symmetry.space_group_name_H-M   'P 1'
#
loop_
_entity.id
_entity.type
_entity.pdbx_description
1 polymer ?
#
loop_
_entity_poly.entity_id
_entity_poly.type
_entity_poly.pdbx_seq_one_letter_code
_entity_poly.pdbx_strand_id
1 'polypeptide(L)'
;MQHDSRFWWERADRHYDAEGRFCFGGIEVSELVAQLGTPSYVYSAARVTQNVTRLRQAIADAGLDIRVLYAMKSNRFAPLLQHLRALGVGLDVCSPGEVAHALSLGFAERDLSFTAGCLSRDDHRALAAHPDLWVNVDSRTALRRWAELCPGRALGLRLNPHLGLGYADNDRVVYSAAKPTKFGIHPDEIQAAVDEAHALGLRVEALHCHAGCGYLDPQLDRLDRILGFIADQLDRLPGIRAVNLGGGLGIPLTAADRPLDLHRWTELVHRHFGHRPVELLIEPGDYLVKDAGVLLAEVTQVEDKAGVCFVGVNAGFNVHPEPAFYGLPLEAVPAVWREGPSRSVSIVGNINEALDVWAEGVTLSPVREDDTLCFLNAGGYGSAMSSQHCLRGGFKELMIEERPAEHLSPGVSMDELNRSAWERLYSSSDEAVWGADALPFLTDFDEAFRRALRAPSRLLDAGTGEGRNLSFLAQVGANEIHAMDASSAALGKIAADRYGNLHKHLGSLGQTPFEDAFFDGVILLDTFETLPDIDAVLDEMHRVLKPGGVLLCNVPGMDDGVSGLNMRALSDHAYLYRDRYYFRFFEPSEARALMERHGFEVLIERHVTWEEPPHPGFRDEFHEHTSHVFLIGKPSPSPDSAA
;
A
#
# COMPACT_ATOMS: atom_id res chain seq x y z
N MET A 1 1.93 -13.54 -10.33
CA MET A 1 2.39 -13.17 -11.69
C MET A 1 2.54 -11.66 -11.73
N GLN A 2 3.60 -11.15 -12.37
CA GLN A 2 3.88 -9.71 -12.45
C GLN A 2 2.78 -9.00 -13.24
N HIS A 3 2.14 -7.99 -12.64
CA HIS A 3 1.32 -7.01 -13.34
C HIS A 3 2.11 -6.48 -14.55
N ASP A 4 1.56 -6.57 -15.76
CA ASP A 4 2.11 -5.89 -16.93
C ASP A 4 1.69 -4.41 -16.89
N SER A 5 2.07 -3.72 -15.80
CA SER A 5 1.93 -2.27 -15.71
C SER A 5 2.81 -1.66 -16.79
N ARG A 6 2.30 -0.65 -17.51
CA ARG A 6 3.03 -0.01 -18.60
C ARG A 6 4.36 0.55 -18.11
N PHE A 7 4.41 1.00 -16.85
CA PHE A 7 5.63 1.46 -16.21
C PHE A 7 5.85 0.76 -14.87
N TRP A 8 7.11 0.40 -14.57
CA TRP A 8 7.50 -0.28 -13.33
C TRP A 8 7.08 0.44 -12.03
N TRP A 9 6.87 1.75 -12.12
CA TRP A 9 6.53 2.61 -11.01
C TRP A 9 5.02 2.82 -10.86
N GLU A 10 4.17 2.36 -11.79
CA GLU A 10 2.72 2.56 -11.72
C GLU A 10 2.11 1.88 -10.50
N ARG A 11 1.18 2.59 -9.85
CA ARG A 11 0.39 2.16 -8.70
C ARG A 11 -0.97 2.84 -8.72
N ALA A 12 -1.93 2.33 -7.96
CA ALA A 12 -3.24 2.96 -7.81
C ALA A 12 -3.16 4.44 -7.37
N ASP A 13 -2.22 4.78 -6.48
CA ASP A 13 -1.98 6.16 -6.02
C ASP A 13 -1.07 6.97 -6.95
N ARG A 14 -0.53 6.38 -8.02
CA ARG A 14 0.49 6.97 -8.90
C ARG A 14 0.44 6.34 -10.30
N HIS A 15 -0.30 6.94 -11.23
CA HIS A 15 -0.51 6.38 -12.57
C HIS A 15 -0.84 7.47 -13.60
N TYR A 16 -0.85 7.10 -14.88
CA TYR A 16 -1.52 7.90 -15.90
C TYR A 16 -2.99 7.48 -16.03
N ASP A 17 -3.90 8.44 -16.08
CA ASP A 17 -5.31 8.18 -16.40
C ASP A 17 -5.50 7.78 -17.89
N ALA A 18 -6.75 7.52 -18.28
CA ALA A 18 -7.07 7.09 -19.65
C ALA A 18 -6.73 8.14 -20.71
N GLU A 19 -6.66 9.42 -20.32
CA GLU A 19 -6.30 10.54 -21.16
C GLU A 19 -4.78 10.84 -21.13
N GLY A 20 -4.00 10.05 -20.40
CA GLY A 20 -2.56 10.20 -20.27
C GLY A 20 -2.14 11.30 -19.30
N ARG A 21 -3.00 11.76 -18.39
CA ARG A 21 -2.65 12.75 -17.35
C ARG A 21 -2.13 12.03 -16.11
N PHE A 22 -1.04 12.52 -15.56
CA PHE A 22 -0.40 11.89 -14.41
C PHE A 22 -1.13 12.27 -13.12
N CYS A 23 -1.56 11.25 -12.39
CA CYS A 23 -2.25 11.36 -11.11
C CYS A 23 -1.34 10.92 -9.97
N PHE A 24 -1.29 11.70 -8.89
CA PHE A 24 -0.57 11.38 -7.66
C PHE A 24 -1.44 11.60 -6.43
N GLY A 25 -1.53 10.61 -5.55
CA GLY A 25 -2.39 10.65 -4.38
C GLY A 25 -3.88 10.83 -4.72
N GLY A 26 -4.30 10.38 -5.90
CA GLY A 26 -5.67 10.54 -6.40
C GLY A 26 -6.00 11.94 -6.95
N ILE A 27 -5.00 12.80 -7.15
CA ILE A 27 -5.16 14.15 -7.70
C ILE A 27 -4.35 14.26 -8.99
N GLU A 28 -4.92 14.89 -10.02
CA GLU A 28 -4.19 15.20 -11.25
C GLU A 28 -3.05 16.19 -10.95
N VAL A 29 -1.83 15.92 -11.43
CA VAL A 29 -0.68 16.78 -11.14
C VAL A 29 -0.84 18.21 -11.65
N SER A 30 -1.61 18.44 -12.72
CA SER A 30 -1.87 19.79 -13.21
C SER A 30 -2.62 20.66 -12.19
N GLU A 31 -3.54 20.07 -11.40
CA GLU A 31 -4.25 20.75 -10.32
C GLU A 31 -3.30 21.14 -9.19
N LEU A 32 -2.39 20.23 -8.83
CA LEU A 32 -1.36 20.47 -7.82
C LEU A 32 -0.42 21.60 -8.26
N VAL A 33 -0.01 21.61 -9.53
CA VAL A 33 0.81 22.68 -10.12
C VAL A 33 0.05 24.00 -10.15
N ALA A 34 -1.24 24.01 -10.49
CA ALA A 34 -2.04 25.23 -10.47
C ALA A 34 -2.14 25.85 -9.06
N GLN A 35 -2.18 25.01 -8.01
CA GLN A 35 -2.25 25.45 -6.63
C GLN A 35 -0.88 25.89 -6.06
N LEU A 36 0.17 25.10 -6.33
CA LEU A 36 1.46 25.24 -5.68
C LEU A 36 2.46 26.04 -6.54
N GLY A 37 2.34 25.98 -7.86
CA GLY A 37 3.41 26.33 -8.78
C GLY A 37 4.57 25.33 -8.70
N THR A 38 5.66 25.62 -9.40
CA THR A 38 6.88 24.81 -9.38
C THR A 38 8.11 25.67 -9.00
N PRO A 39 9.15 25.10 -8.38
CA PRO A 39 9.22 23.72 -7.91
C PRO A 39 8.41 23.50 -6.62
N SER A 40 7.79 22.33 -6.48
CA SER A 40 7.02 21.97 -5.28
C SER A 40 7.09 20.48 -4.97
N TYR A 41 7.18 20.13 -3.69
CA TYR A 41 7.02 18.76 -3.22
C TYR A 41 5.57 18.47 -2.84
N VAL A 42 5.11 17.27 -3.19
CA VAL A 42 3.79 16.77 -2.79
C VAL A 42 3.96 15.39 -2.17
N TYR A 43 3.34 15.17 -1.01
CA TYR A 43 3.40 13.94 -0.23
C TYR A 43 2.02 13.30 -0.09
N SER A 44 1.93 11.98 -0.13
CA SER A 44 0.69 11.22 0.08
C SER A 44 0.65 10.64 1.49
N ALA A 45 -0.27 11.12 2.33
CA ALA A 45 -0.48 10.58 3.68
C ALA A 45 -0.90 9.10 3.64
N ALA A 46 -1.81 8.76 2.72
CA ALA A 46 -2.26 7.38 2.52
C ALA A 46 -1.09 6.45 2.19
N ARG A 47 -0.12 6.90 1.37
CA ARG A 47 1.05 6.07 1.05
C ARG A 47 1.97 5.87 2.26
N VAL A 48 2.17 6.91 3.07
CA VAL A 48 2.90 6.78 4.34
C VAL A 48 2.21 5.79 5.26
N THR A 49 0.87 5.87 5.42
CA THR A 49 0.08 4.91 6.20
C THR A 49 0.27 3.49 5.69
N GLN A 50 0.16 3.26 4.38
CA GLN A 50 0.40 1.94 3.77
C GLN A 50 1.80 1.40 4.06
N ASN A 51 2.84 2.22 3.96
CA ASN A 51 4.21 1.79 4.24
C ASN A 51 4.41 1.42 5.71
N VAL A 52 3.85 2.19 6.64
CA VAL A 52 3.88 1.89 8.09
C VAL A 52 3.12 0.61 8.38
N THR A 53 1.90 0.45 7.84
CA THR A 53 1.07 -0.74 8.04
C THR A 53 1.74 -1.98 7.47
N ARG A 54 2.29 -1.92 6.25
CA ARG A 54 2.99 -3.04 5.62
C ARG A 54 4.20 -3.50 6.45
N LEU A 55 4.97 -2.56 6.99
CA LEU A 55 6.11 -2.87 7.85
C LEU A 55 5.67 -3.51 9.17
N ARG A 56 4.66 -2.94 9.83
CA ARG A 56 4.12 -3.49 11.09
C ARG A 56 3.49 -4.86 10.92
N GLN A 57 2.77 -5.08 9.83
CA GLN A 57 2.17 -6.38 9.53
C GLN A 57 3.25 -7.45 9.40
N ALA A 58 4.31 -7.21 8.62
CA ALA A 58 5.40 -8.16 8.51
C ALA A 58 6.06 -8.47 9.86
N ILE A 59 6.26 -7.44 10.71
CA ILE A 59 6.78 -7.59 12.07
C ILE A 59 5.86 -8.49 12.92
N ALA A 60 4.55 -8.24 12.88
CA ALA A 60 3.54 -9.00 13.62
C ALA A 60 3.43 -10.46 13.13
N ASP A 61 3.45 -10.69 11.83
CA ASP A 61 3.40 -12.03 11.22
C ASP A 61 4.59 -12.89 11.65
N ALA A 62 5.76 -12.27 11.88
CA ALA A 62 6.95 -12.94 12.40
C ALA A 62 6.94 -13.15 13.93
N GLY A 63 5.86 -12.76 14.62
CA GLY A 63 5.73 -12.84 16.07
C GLY A 63 6.73 -11.95 16.82
N LEU A 64 7.16 -10.85 16.21
CA LEU A 64 8.10 -9.90 16.79
C LEU A 64 7.36 -8.68 17.34
N ASP A 65 7.91 -8.09 18.39
CA ASP A 65 7.52 -6.76 18.86
C ASP A 65 8.70 -5.80 18.64
N ILE A 66 8.55 -4.90 17.68
CA ILE A 66 9.59 -3.94 17.28
C ILE A 66 9.02 -2.53 17.26
N ARG A 67 9.63 -1.64 18.03
CA ARG A 67 9.30 -0.21 18.03
C ARG A 67 9.87 0.47 16.78
N VAL A 68 8.99 1.16 16.05
CA VAL A 68 9.37 1.93 14.85
C VAL A 68 9.63 3.38 15.22
N LEU A 69 10.83 3.87 14.89
CA LEU A 69 11.23 5.26 15.06
C LEU A 69 11.55 5.86 13.68
N TYR A 70 10.80 6.84 13.22
CA TYR A 70 11.08 7.43 11.91
C TYR A 70 12.34 8.31 11.95
N ALA A 71 13.28 8.08 11.05
CA ALA A 71 14.52 8.87 10.96
C ALA A 71 14.24 10.26 10.36
N MET A 72 14.07 11.28 11.22
CA MET A 72 13.64 12.64 10.84
C MET A 72 14.54 13.29 9.79
N LYS A 73 15.84 12.96 9.78
CA LYS A 73 16.80 13.44 8.78
C LYS A 73 16.37 13.17 7.33
N SER A 74 15.51 12.17 7.09
CA SER A 74 14.94 11.88 5.77
C SER A 74 13.96 12.97 5.35
N ASN A 75 12.98 13.34 6.19
CA ASN A 75 12.07 14.44 5.93
C ASN A 75 11.53 15.04 7.24
N ARG A 76 11.61 16.37 7.38
CA ARG A 76 11.20 17.11 8.58
C ARG A 76 9.93 17.95 8.40
N PHE A 77 9.20 17.74 7.31
CA PHE A 77 7.95 18.46 7.02
C PHE A 77 6.91 18.21 8.13
N ALA A 78 6.42 19.28 8.75
CA ALA A 78 5.61 19.18 9.96
C ALA A 78 4.33 18.34 9.80
N PRO A 79 3.53 18.49 8.73
CA PRO A 79 2.37 17.62 8.50
C PRO A 79 2.73 16.13 8.43
N LEU A 80 3.85 15.79 7.78
CA LEU A 80 4.32 14.40 7.66
C LEU A 80 4.68 13.83 9.04
N LEU A 81 5.41 14.59 9.85
CA LEU A 81 5.77 14.18 11.21
C LEU A 81 4.54 14.05 12.13
N GLN A 82 3.57 14.94 12.01
CA GLN A 82 2.31 14.86 12.74
C GLN A 82 1.49 13.62 12.36
N HIS A 83 1.48 13.27 11.07
CA HIS A 83 0.83 12.04 10.57
C HIS A 83 1.49 10.78 11.13
N LEU A 84 2.82 10.69 11.08
CA LEU A 84 3.57 9.58 11.69
C LEU A 84 3.30 9.46 13.20
N ARG A 85 3.20 10.60 13.91
CA ARG A 85 2.82 10.60 15.33
C ARG A 85 1.42 10.02 15.53
N ALA A 86 0.45 10.41 14.70
CA ALA A 86 -0.92 9.89 14.78
C ALA A 86 -0.97 8.37 14.54
N LEU A 87 -0.06 7.86 13.70
CA LEU A 87 0.14 6.42 13.51
C LEU A 87 0.90 5.75 14.67
N GLY A 88 1.32 6.47 15.71
CA GLY A 88 2.08 5.91 16.84
C GLY A 88 3.53 5.56 16.51
N VAL A 89 4.11 6.19 15.48
CA VAL A 89 5.54 6.05 15.14
C VAL A 89 6.34 7.09 15.93
N GLY A 90 7.42 6.66 16.62
CA GLY A 90 8.34 7.57 17.31
C GLY A 90 9.34 8.21 16.34
N LEU A 91 10.40 8.84 16.84
CA LEU A 91 11.40 9.49 15.98
C LEU A 91 12.85 9.11 16.36
N ASP A 92 13.67 8.88 15.34
CA ASP A 92 15.13 8.98 15.45
C ASP A 92 15.56 10.39 15.04
N VAL A 93 16.32 11.04 15.91
CA VAL A 93 16.77 12.43 15.79
C VAL A 93 18.28 12.53 16.00
N CYS A 94 18.94 13.44 15.30
CA CYS A 94 20.40 13.53 15.28
C CYS A 94 20.95 14.94 15.57
N SER A 95 20.10 15.90 15.96
CA SER A 95 20.54 17.22 16.41
C SER A 95 19.62 17.81 17.50
N PRO A 96 20.11 18.76 18.33
CA PRO A 96 19.26 19.49 19.27
C PRO A 96 18.09 20.22 18.58
N GLY A 97 18.30 20.70 17.34
CA GLY A 97 17.25 21.33 16.55
C GLY A 97 16.14 20.36 16.15
N GLU A 98 16.48 19.12 15.82
CA GLU A 98 15.48 18.07 15.54
C GLU A 98 14.71 17.65 16.79
N VAL A 99 15.37 17.61 17.95
CA VAL A 99 14.69 17.40 19.25
C VAL A 99 13.68 18.52 19.49
N ALA A 100 14.10 19.79 19.37
CA ALA A 100 13.21 20.93 19.56
C ALA A 100 12.03 20.92 18.57
N HIS A 101 12.29 20.58 17.30
CA HIS A 101 11.25 20.45 16.28
C HIS A 101 10.24 19.34 16.63
N ALA A 102 10.72 18.15 17.00
CA ALA A 102 9.87 17.03 17.42
C ALA A 102 8.96 17.42 18.60
N LEU A 103 9.55 18.01 19.64
CA LEU A 103 8.80 18.45 20.83
C LEU A 103 7.77 19.53 20.48
N SER A 104 8.11 20.48 19.60
CA SER A 104 7.18 21.52 19.15
C SER A 104 5.94 20.97 18.43
N LEU A 105 6.07 19.78 17.82
CA LEU A 105 4.98 19.10 17.14
C LEU A 105 4.16 18.23 18.10
N GLY A 106 4.58 18.04 19.34
CA GLY A 106 3.85 17.28 20.37
C GLY A 106 4.32 15.83 20.56
N PHE A 107 5.50 15.46 20.08
CA PHE A 107 6.16 14.22 20.52
C PHE A 107 6.65 14.35 21.96
N ALA A 108 6.61 13.26 22.73
CA ALA A 108 7.24 13.24 24.05
C ALA A 108 8.71 12.83 23.94
N GLU A 109 9.56 13.26 24.89
CA GLU A 109 10.99 12.89 24.92
C GLU A 109 11.21 11.36 24.89
N ARG A 110 10.34 10.60 25.57
CA ARG A 110 10.36 9.13 25.59
C ARG A 110 10.09 8.46 24.23
N ASP A 111 9.58 9.23 23.26
CA ASP A 111 9.31 8.78 21.89
C ASP A 111 10.46 9.08 20.93
N LEU A 112 11.54 9.68 21.45
CA LEU A 112 12.70 10.08 20.68
C LEU A 112 13.90 9.20 21.05
N SER A 113 14.59 8.71 20.01
CA SER A 113 15.94 8.14 20.10
C SER A 113 16.91 9.12 19.48
N PHE A 114 17.91 9.57 20.24
CA PHE A 114 18.92 10.48 19.75
C PHE A 114 20.21 9.74 19.40
N THR A 115 20.70 9.91 18.17
CA THR A 115 21.96 9.32 17.73
C THR A 115 22.79 10.31 16.91
N ALA A 116 23.92 10.76 17.43
CA ALA A 116 24.87 11.60 16.69
C ALA A 116 26.31 11.48 17.19
N GLY A 117 27.26 11.68 16.28
CA GLY A 117 28.68 11.79 16.56
C GLY A 117 29.16 13.24 16.49
N CYS A 118 30.38 13.50 16.96
CA CYS A 118 31.09 14.78 16.79
C CYS A 118 30.37 16.05 17.32
N LEU A 119 29.46 15.90 18.28
CA LEU A 119 28.71 17.03 18.86
C LEU A 119 29.60 18.02 19.62
N SER A 120 29.18 19.29 19.69
CA SER A 120 29.79 20.32 20.53
C SER A 120 29.42 20.14 22.01
N ARG A 121 30.08 20.89 22.92
CA ARG A 121 29.66 20.90 24.33
C ARG A 121 28.28 21.53 24.52
N ASP A 122 27.95 22.53 23.71
CA ASP A 122 26.65 23.20 23.78
C ASP A 122 25.52 22.27 23.30
N ASP A 123 25.78 21.45 22.28
CA ASP A 123 24.83 20.39 21.88
C ASP A 123 24.57 19.43 23.03
N HIS A 124 25.61 18.95 23.72
CA HIS A 124 25.42 18.05 24.86
C HIS A 124 24.65 18.72 26.00
N ARG A 125 24.89 20.01 26.28
CA ARG A 125 24.14 20.76 27.29
C ARG A 125 22.66 20.91 26.92
N ALA A 126 22.37 21.21 25.65
CA ALA A 126 21.00 21.29 25.16
C ALA A 126 20.28 19.94 25.30
N LEU A 127 20.94 18.84 24.91
CA LEU A 127 20.38 17.49 25.02
C LEU A 127 20.25 17.02 26.48
N ALA A 128 21.16 17.43 27.37
CA ALA A 128 21.10 17.10 28.79
C ALA A 128 19.90 17.73 29.51
N ALA A 129 19.30 18.79 28.95
CA ALA A 129 18.07 19.38 29.45
C ALA A 129 16.83 18.47 29.27
N HIS A 130 16.97 17.37 28.52
CA HIS A 130 15.94 16.38 28.23
C HIS A 130 16.25 15.05 28.96
N PRO A 131 15.75 14.85 30.20
CA PRO A 131 16.07 13.69 31.00
C PRO A 131 15.45 12.39 30.47
N ASP A 132 14.31 12.48 29.77
CA ASP A 132 13.58 11.30 29.26
C ASP A 132 13.99 10.93 27.82
N LEU A 133 14.84 11.74 27.17
CA LEU A 133 15.38 11.47 25.84
C LEU A 133 16.29 10.23 25.86
N TRP A 134 16.02 9.24 25.01
CA TRP A 134 16.95 8.13 24.82
C TRP A 134 18.17 8.60 24.00
N VAL A 135 19.39 8.24 24.42
CA VAL A 135 20.63 8.67 23.73
C VAL A 135 21.53 7.49 23.44
N ASN A 136 21.91 7.33 22.17
CA ASN A 136 22.93 6.39 21.73
C ASN A 136 24.27 7.13 21.55
N VAL A 137 25.28 6.71 22.29
CA VAL A 137 26.61 7.33 22.29
C VAL A 137 27.51 6.70 21.22
N ASP A 138 28.10 7.55 20.41
CA ASP A 138 28.91 7.19 19.23
C ASP A 138 30.42 7.16 19.50
N SER A 139 30.88 7.59 20.69
CA SER A 139 32.31 7.64 21.02
C SER A 139 32.60 7.70 22.52
N ARG A 140 33.83 7.31 22.91
CA ARG A 140 34.34 7.44 24.29
C ARG A 140 34.40 8.89 24.78
N THR A 141 34.67 9.84 23.87
CA THR A 141 34.62 11.28 24.20
C THR A 141 33.22 11.71 24.63
N ALA A 142 32.19 11.20 23.96
CA ALA A 142 30.81 11.49 24.32
C ALA A 142 30.42 10.82 25.66
N LEU A 143 30.93 9.61 25.98
CA LEU A 143 30.74 9.01 27.31
C LEU A 143 31.21 9.94 28.42
N ARG A 144 32.44 10.47 28.34
CA ARG A 144 32.98 11.40 29.35
C ARG A 144 32.13 12.66 29.51
N ARG A 145 31.60 13.19 28.41
CA ARG A 145 30.75 14.39 28.42
C ARG A 145 29.39 14.11 29.04
N TRP A 146 28.77 12.97 28.72
CA TRP A 146 27.51 12.57 29.34
C TRP A 146 27.68 12.28 30.83
N ALA A 147 28.80 11.70 31.26
CA ALA A 147 29.10 11.52 32.67
C ALA A 147 29.24 12.85 33.43
N GLU A 148 29.85 13.86 32.81
CA GLU A 148 30.00 15.21 33.38
C GLU A 148 28.63 15.90 33.54
N LEU A 149 27.74 15.77 32.55
CA LEU A 149 26.48 16.52 32.50
C LEU A 149 25.30 15.78 33.15
N CYS A 150 25.26 14.46 33.04
CA CYS A 150 24.16 13.60 33.48
C CYS A 150 24.69 12.35 34.21
N PRO A 151 25.24 12.47 35.43
CA PRO A 151 25.71 11.33 36.20
C PRO A 151 24.61 10.27 36.39
N GLY A 152 24.93 8.99 36.24
CA GLY A 152 23.94 7.89 36.41
C GLY A 152 23.02 7.64 35.21
N ARG A 153 23.12 8.43 34.14
CA ARG A 153 22.25 8.30 32.95
C ARG A 153 22.41 6.92 32.30
N ALA A 154 21.27 6.34 31.92
CA ALA A 154 21.22 5.18 31.04
C ALA A 154 21.33 5.62 29.58
N LEU A 155 22.12 4.88 28.80
CA LEU A 155 22.39 5.20 27.41
C LEU A 155 22.59 3.94 26.55
N GLY A 156 22.49 4.11 25.24
CA GLY A 156 22.89 3.10 24.27
C GLY A 156 24.31 3.30 23.78
N LEU A 157 24.95 2.24 23.30
CA LEU A 157 26.25 2.28 22.64
C LEU A 157 26.07 2.03 21.14
N ARG A 158 26.47 2.99 20.30
CA ARG A 158 26.46 2.79 18.85
C ARG A 158 27.68 1.99 18.43
N LEU A 159 27.45 0.89 17.74
CA LEU A 159 28.46 -0.06 17.29
C LEU A 159 28.76 0.12 15.81
N ASN A 160 30.00 -0.20 15.44
CA ASN A 160 30.42 -0.28 14.04
C ASN A 160 30.79 -1.73 13.70
N PRO A 161 29.98 -2.46 12.93
CA PRO A 161 30.21 -3.88 12.61
C PRO A 161 31.34 -4.14 11.59
N HIS A 162 32.10 -3.11 11.17
CA HIS A 162 33.04 -3.15 10.04
C HIS A 162 32.42 -3.58 8.71
N LEU A 163 31.10 -3.54 8.60
CA LEU A 163 30.34 -4.06 7.47
C LEU A 163 29.14 -3.16 7.20
N GLY A 164 28.99 -2.69 5.96
CA GLY A 164 27.92 -1.77 5.59
C GLY A 164 27.15 -2.16 4.34
N LEU A 165 25.97 -1.56 4.24
CA LEU A 165 25.02 -1.74 3.16
C LEU A 165 24.80 -0.39 2.47
N GLY A 166 24.85 -0.38 1.14
CA GLY A 166 24.47 0.78 0.34
C GLY A 166 23.56 0.33 -0.80
N TYR A 167 22.69 1.24 -1.23
CA TYR A 167 21.95 1.08 -2.48
C TYR A 167 22.95 0.83 -3.62
N ALA A 168 22.76 -0.27 -4.36
CA ALA A 168 23.67 -0.72 -5.42
C ALA A 168 25.17 -0.73 -5.04
N ASP A 169 25.51 -1.05 -3.78
CA ASP A 169 26.88 -1.01 -3.24
C ASP A 169 27.58 0.36 -3.40
N ASN A 170 26.82 1.45 -3.42
CA ASN A 170 27.35 2.80 -3.55
C ASN A 170 28.14 3.23 -2.30
N ASP A 171 29.47 3.31 -2.43
CA ASP A 171 30.41 3.73 -1.36
C ASP A 171 30.08 5.10 -0.73
N ARG A 172 29.38 5.99 -1.43
CA ARG A 172 29.02 7.33 -0.92
C ARG A 172 27.95 7.30 0.18
N VAL A 173 27.24 6.19 0.34
CA VAL A 173 26.16 6.01 1.32
C VAL A 173 26.43 4.86 2.31
N VAL A 174 27.70 4.48 2.48
CA VAL A 174 28.13 3.44 3.42
C VAL A 174 28.50 4.04 4.78
N TYR A 175 27.84 3.58 5.85
CA TYR A 175 28.00 4.11 7.21
C TYR A 175 28.93 3.26 8.10
N SER A 176 29.15 1.99 7.74
CA SER A 176 30.07 1.07 8.40
C SER A 176 30.89 0.32 7.34
N ALA A 177 32.19 0.18 7.53
CA ALA A 177 33.06 -0.55 6.60
C ALA A 177 34.31 -1.03 7.33
N ALA A 178 35.07 -1.92 6.69
CA ALA A 178 36.40 -2.31 7.15
C ALA A 178 37.39 -1.12 7.10
N LYS A 179 37.11 -0.13 6.24
CA LYS A 179 37.79 1.17 6.29
C LYS A 179 37.19 2.01 7.41
N PRO A 180 37.99 2.73 8.21
CA PRO A 180 37.48 3.56 9.30
C PRO A 180 36.40 4.53 8.82
N THR A 181 35.22 4.47 9.45
CA THR A 181 34.18 5.50 9.33
C THR A 181 34.15 6.30 10.65
N LYS A 182 33.57 7.50 10.63
CA LYS A 182 33.50 8.33 11.85
C LYS A 182 32.48 7.83 12.89
N PHE A 183 31.79 6.73 12.62
CA PHE A 183 30.60 6.30 13.34
C PHE A 183 30.85 5.05 14.16
N GLY A 184 30.27 5.02 15.36
CA GLY A 184 30.22 3.88 16.25
C GLY A 184 31.57 3.46 16.83
N ILE A 185 31.49 2.63 17.87
CA ILE A 185 32.63 2.01 18.51
C ILE A 185 32.97 0.72 17.78
N HIS A 186 34.24 0.57 17.40
CA HIS A 186 34.72 -0.61 16.69
C HIS A 186 34.75 -1.85 17.60
N PRO A 187 34.64 -3.07 17.02
CA PRO A 187 34.49 -4.31 17.77
C PRO A 187 35.52 -4.51 18.88
N ASP A 188 36.78 -4.17 18.61
CA ASP A 188 37.90 -4.35 19.54
C ASP A 188 37.88 -3.36 20.72
N GLU A 189 37.10 -2.28 20.64
CA GLU A 189 36.99 -1.25 21.67
C GLU A 189 35.69 -1.31 22.48
N ILE A 190 34.72 -2.16 22.10
CA ILE A 190 33.39 -2.22 22.72
C ILE A 190 33.49 -2.46 24.23
N GLN A 191 34.23 -3.50 24.64
CA GLN A 191 34.37 -3.84 26.06
C GLN A 191 35.03 -2.71 26.85
N ALA A 192 36.10 -2.12 26.29
CA ALA A 192 36.80 -1.01 26.93
C ALA A 192 35.91 0.24 27.08
N ALA A 193 35.01 0.49 26.12
CA ALA A 193 34.05 1.58 26.20
C ALA A 193 32.96 1.33 27.26
N VAL A 194 32.48 0.09 27.39
CA VAL A 194 31.53 -0.30 28.44
C VAL A 194 32.17 -0.18 29.83
N ASP A 195 33.40 -0.69 29.99
CA ASP A 195 34.14 -0.60 31.25
C ASP A 195 34.38 0.87 31.65
N GLU A 196 34.72 1.73 30.68
CA GLU A 196 34.85 3.16 30.90
C GLU A 196 33.52 3.83 31.27
N ALA A 197 32.42 3.48 30.61
CA ALA A 197 31.09 4.01 30.94
C ALA A 197 30.72 3.67 32.40
N HIS A 198 30.93 2.44 32.83
CA HIS A 198 30.68 2.01 34.20
C HIS A 198 31.60 2.72 35.21
N ALA A 199 32.89 2.87 34.90
CA ALA A 199 33.83 3.61 35.75
C ALA A 199 33.46 5.09 35.90
N LEU A 200 32.80 5.67 34.89
CA LEU A 200 32.25 7.02 34.89
C LEU A 200 30.86 7.13 35.56
N GLY A 201 30.29 6.02 36.03
CA GLY A 201 28.98 5.97 36.66
C GLY A 201 27.79 6.06 35.70
N LEU A 202 28.00 5.77 34.41
CA LEU A 202 26.93 5.64 33.40
C LEU A 202 26.44 4.19 33.33
N ARG A 203 25.23 3.99 32.80
CA ARG A 203 24.65 2.64 32.58
C ARG A 203 24.49 2.39 31.08
N VAL A 204 25.19 1.38 30.56
CA VAL A 204 25.02 0.95 29.16
C VAL A 204 23.89 -0.06 29.12
N GLU A 205 22.75 0.33 28.55
CA GLU A 205 21.51 -0.46 28.60
C GLU A 205 20.97 -0.79 27.20
N ALA A 206 21.53 -0.22 26.13
CA ALA A 206 21.17 -0.61 24.77
C ALA A 206 22.38 -0.72 23.83
N LEU A 207 22.20 -1.47 22.76
CA LEU A 207 23.10 -1.46 21.60
C LEU A 207 22.38 -0.80 20.44
N HIS A 208 23.10 0.04 19.69
CA HIS A 208 22.62 0.66 18.47
C HIS A 208 23.55 0.29 17.32
N CYS A 209 22.99 0.01 16.14
CA CYS A 209 23.79 -0.16 14.94
C CYS A 209 23.02 0.40 13.76
N HIS A 210 23.62 1.33 13.02
CA HIS A 210 23.10 1.75 11.72
C HIS A 210 24.08 1.35 10.64
N ALA A 211 23.73 0.29 9.91
CA ALA A 211 24.67 -0.39 9.05
C ALA A 211 24.52 -0.06 7.56
N GLY A 212 23.49 0.71 7.15
CA GLY A 212 23.43 1.11 5.76
C GLY A 212 22.25 1.97 5.34
N CYS A 213 22.18 2.23 4.03
CA CYS A 213 21.20 3.09 3.40
C CYS A 213 20.64 2.46 2.12
N GLY A 214 19.32 2.50 1.96
CA GLY A 214 18.62 2.07 0.76
C GLY A 214 18.85 0.61 0.37
N TYR A 215 19.10 -0.28 1.33
CA TYR A 215 19.33 -1.69 1.01
C TYR A 215 18.02 -2.36 0.60
N LEU A 216 18.13 -3.27 -0.37
CA LEU A 216 17.03 -4.05 -0.92
C LEU A 216 17.28 -5.54 -0.67
N ASP A 217 16.43 -6.37 -1.26
CA ASP A 217 16.45 -7.81 -1.02
C ASP A 217 17.77 -8.53 -1.37
N PRO A 218 18.52 -8.14 -2.43
CA PRO A 218 19.84 -8.71 -2.71
C PRO A 218 20.88 -8.52 -1.61
N GLN A 219 20.70 -7.52 -0.73
CA GLN A 219 21.64 -7.20 0.34
C GLN A 219 21.33 -7.92 1.67
N LEU A 220 20.25 -8.71 1.75
CA LEU A 220 19.82 -9.34 3.01
C LEU A 220 20.84 -10.32 3.59
N ASP A 221 21.65 -11.02 2.79
CA ASP A 221 22.70 -11.91 3.30
C ASP A 221 23.84 -11.13 4.00
N ARG A 222 24.05 -9.87 3.60
CA ARG A 222 24.99 -8.98 4.29
C ARG A 222 24.35 -8.42 5.58
N LEU A 223 23.04 -8.15 5.57
CA LEU A 223 22.30 -7.80 6.78
C LEU A 223 22.34 -8.92 7.82
N ASP A 224 22.15 -10.18 7.43
CA ASP A 224 22.19 -11.34 8.34
C ASP A 224 23.50 -11.39 9.15
N ARG A 225 24.64 -11.12 8.51
CA ARG A 225 25.95 -11.05 9.17
C ARG A 225 26.06 -9.90 10.18
N ILE A 226 25.44 -8.77 9.88
CA ILE A 226 25.41 -7.60 10.76
C ILE A 226 24.54 -7.88 11.98
N LEU A 227 23.37 -8.49 11.78
CA LEU A 227 22.48 -8.91 12.87
C LEU A 227 23.17 -9.94 13.78
N GLY A 228 23.87 -10.91 13.19
CA GLY A 228 24.69 -11.87 13.93
C GLY A 228 25.78 -11.21 14.78
N PHE A 229 26.50 -10.22 14.22
CA PHE A 229 27.47 -9.44 14.99
C PHE A 229 26.84 -8.74 16.20
N ILE A 230 25.67 -8.12 16.03
CA ILE A 230 24.97 -7.43 17.12
C ILE A 230 24.52 -8.43 18.19
N ALA A 231 23.98 -9.59 17.78
CA ALA A 231 23.61 -10.66 18.68
C ALA A 231 24.81 -11.19 19.49
N ASP A 232 25.97 -11.36 18.84
CA ASP A 232 27.22 -11.75 19.51
C ASP A 232 27.66 -10.71 20.56
N GLN A 233 27.49 -9.41 20.29
CA GLN A 233 27.79 -8.38 21.28
C GLN A 233 26.78 -8.38 22.43
N LEU A 234 25.50 -8.60 22.14
CA LEU A 234 24.45 -8.71 23.15
C LEU A 234 24.75 -9.87 24.13
N ASP A 235 25.19 -11.02 23.63
CA ASP A 235 25.50 -12.18 24.47
C ASP A 235 26.75 -11.95 25.36
N ARG A 236 27.65 -11.04 24.95
CA ARG A 236 28.87 -10.69 25.69
C ARG A 236 28.66 -9.59 26.74
N LEU A 237 27.63 -8.78 26.59
CA LEU A 237 27.40 -7.58 27.40
C LEU A 237 26.17 -7.76 28.30
N PRO A 238 26.34 -8.09 29.59
CA PRO A 238 25.22 -8.23 30.50
C PRO A 238 24.56 -6.87 30.79
N GLY A 239 23.24 -6.87 30.98
CA GLY A 239 22.48 -5.67 31.37
C GLY A 239 21.91 -4.86 30.20
N ILE A 240 22.16 -5.28 28.95
CA ILE A 240 21.50 -4.72 27.78
C ILE A 240 20.03 -5.15 27.78
N ARG A 241 19.12 -4.18 27.67
CA ARG A 241 17.66 -4.38 27.63
C ARG A 241 17.02 -4.01 26.30
N ALA A 242 17.75 -3.32 25.42
CA ALA A 242 17.24 -2.89 24.13
C ALA A 242 18.30 -3.01 23.02
N VAL A 243 17.86 -3.32 21.81
CA VAL A 243 18.68 -3.33 20.60
C VAL A 243 17.98 -2.53 19.52
N ASN A 244 18.64 -1.45 19.10
CA ASN A 244 18.21 -0.63 17.99
C ASN A 244 19.02 -1.01 16.74
N LEU A 245 18.34 -1.61 15.77
CA LEU A 245 18.91 -2.14 14.53
C LEU A 245 19.13 -1.05 13.46
N GLY A 246 18.80 0.20 13.80
CA GLY A 246 18.96 1.35 12.94
C GLY A 246 18.04 1.33 11.72
N GLY A 247 18.33 2.23 10.78
CA GLY A 247 17.60 2.34 9.52
C GLY A 247 18.27 1.63 8.35
N GLY A 248 17.87 2.03 7.15
CA GLY A 248 18.49 1.62 5.90
C GLY A 248 17.60 0.83 4.96
N LEU A 249 16.40 0.45 5.40
CA LEU A 249 15.39 -0.17 4.55
C LEU A 249 15.12 0.74 3.34
N GLY A 250 15.25 0.17 2.14
CA GLY A 250 15.09 0.89 0.88
C GLY A 250 13.78 0.55 0.14
N ILE A 251 13.51 1.33 -0.89
CA ILE A 251 12.47 1.07 -1.89
C ILE A 251 13.09 1.08 -3.30
N PRO A 252 12.47 0.42 -4.29
CA PRO A 252 12.94 0.45 -5.68
C PRO A 252 13.04 1.88 -6.22
N LEU A 253 14.19 2.22 -6.81
CA LEU A 253 14.42 3.49 -7.50
C LEU A 253 14.44 3.33 -9.02
N THR A 254 14.61 2.10 -9.52
CA THR A 254 14.59 1.76 -10.95
C THR A 254 13.82 0.46 -11.21
N ALA A 255 13.46 0.22 -12.48
CA ALA A 255 12.81 -1.03 -12.90
C ALA A 255 13.63 -2.30 -12.62
N ALA A 256 14.96 -2.18 -12.51
CA ALA A 256 15.85 -3.31 -12.28
C ALA A 256 15.96 -3.69 -10.80
N ASP A 257 15.48 -2.83 -9.90
CA ASP A 257 15.57 -3.06 -8.47
C ASP A 257 14.60 -4.16 -8.03
N ARG A 258 15.14 -5.15 -7.32
CA ARG A 258 14.32 -6.16 -6.64
C ARG A 258 13.83 -5.57 -5.31
N PRO A 259 12.52 -5.41 -5.09
CA PRO A 259 12.00 -4.82 -3.85
C PRO A 259 12.47 -5.58 -2.61
N LEU A 260 12.61 -4.87 -1.48
CA LEU A 260 12.93 -5.47 -0.19
C LEU A 260 11.82 -6.44 0.24
N ASP A 261 12.16 -7.71 0.41
CA ASP A 261 11.27 -8.72 0.96
C ASP A 261 11.21 -8.58 2.48
N LEU A 262 10.09 -8.06 2.99
CA LEU A 262 9.92 -7.86 4.42
C LEU A 262 9.79 -9.17 5.20
N HIS A 263 9.25 -10.24 4.62
CA HIS A 263 9.15 -11.52 5.32
C HIS A 263 10.54 -12.09 5.55
N ARG A 264 11.37 -12.15 4.51
CA ARG A 264 12.79 -12.55 4.65
C ARG A 264 13.52 -11.63 5.63
N TRP A 265 13.31 -10.32 5.55
CA TRP A 265 13.91 -9.38 6.51
C TRP A 265 13.52 -9.72 7.96
N THR A 266 12.23 -9.95 8.23
CA THR A 266 11.75 -10.32 9.58
C THR A 266 12.23 -11.70 10.03
N GLU A 267 12.37 -12.68 9.15
CA GLU A 267 12.95 -13.99 9.48
C GLU A 267 14.38 -13.86 9.99
N LEU A 268 15.18 -12.99 9.36
CA LEU A 268 16.55 -12.70 9.82
C LEU A 268 16.55 -12.03 11.19
N VAL A 269 15.67 -11.05 11.43
CA VAL A 269 15.53 -10.41 12.75
C VAL A 269 15.09 -11.44 13.79
N HIS A 270 14.09 -12.27 13.50
CA HIS A 270 13.59 -13.30 14.39
C HIS A 270 14.67 -14.33 14.76
N ARG A 271 15.44 -14.79 13.77
CA ARG A 271 16.57 -15.71 13.98
C ARG A 271 17.55 -15.20 15.04
N HIS A 272 17.89 -13.91 14.98
CA HIS A 272 18.90 -13.31 15.86
C HIS A 272 18.32 -12.72 17.14
N PHE A 273 17.04 -12.40 17.24
CA PHE A 273 16.51 -11.68 18.41
C PHE A 273 15.19 -12.21 18.96
N GLY A 274 14.42 -13.02 18.22
CA GLY A 274 13.05 -13.40 18.58
C GLY A 274 12.92 -14.19 19.89
N HIS A 275 13.99 -14.82 20.36
CA HIS A 275 14.03 -15.55 21.64
C HIS A 275 14.77 -14.80 22.76
N ARG A 276 15.31 -13.62 22.48
CA ARG A 276 16.10 -12.82 23.43
C ARG A 276 15.18 -11.81 24.13
N PRO A 277 15.26 -11.64 25.47
CA PRO A 277 14.37 -10.76 26.22
C PRO A 277 14.84 -9.29 26.13
N VAL A 278 14.83 -8.73 24.93
CA VAL A 278 15.23 -7.34 24.64
C VAL A 278 14.15 -6.60 23.88
N GLU A 279 14.01 -5.31 24.13
CA GLU A 279 13.21 -4.42 23.28
C GLU A 279 13.92 -4.21 21.95
N LEU A 280 13.22 -4.40 20.84
CA LEU A 280 13.76 -4.16 19.50
C LEU A 280 13.28 -2.83 18.96
N LEU A 281 14.19 -2.08 18.34
CA LEU A 281 13.88 -0.81 17.66
C LEU A 281 14.46 -0.79 16.25
N ILE A 282 13.79 -0.10 15.34
CA ILE A 282 14.26 0.19 13.98
C ILE A 282 14.06 1.66 13.62
N GLU A 283 14.91 2.17 12.73
CA GLU A 283 14.95 3.59 12.36
C GLU A 283 14.67 3.85 10.85
N PRO A 284 13.58 3.32 10.26
CA PRO A 284 13.34 3.52 8.83
C PRO A 284 13.07 5.01 8.51
N GLY A 285 13.75 5.52 7.48
CA GLY A 285 13.47 6.82 6.88
C GLY A 285 12.80 6.62 5.52
N ASP A 286 13.63 6.42 4.50
CA ASP A 286 13.20 6.31 3.10
C ASP A 286 12.13 5.25 2.86
N TYR A 287 12.21 4.09 3.53
CA TYR A 287 11.18 3.06 3.41
C TYR A 287 9.76 3.56 3.69
N LEU A 288 9.61 4.49 4.64
CA LEU A 288 8.30 5.01 5.03
C LEU A 288 7.82 6.12 4.11
N VAL A 289 8.72 6.96 3.60
CA VAL A 289 8.33 8.23 2.98
C VAL A 289 8.81 8.44 1.56
N LYS A 290 9.88 7.78 1.11
CA LYS A 290 10.55 8.15 -0.14
C LYS A 290 9.63 8.02 -1.34
N ASP A 291 8.96 6.87 -1.47
CA ASP A 291 7.98 6.61 -2.53
C ASP A 291 6.59 7.20 -2.26
N ALA A 292 6.42 7.91 -1.16
CA ALA A 292 5.23 8.66 -0.79
C ALA A 292 5.32 10.13 -1.19
N GLY A 293 6.40 10.57 -1.84
CA GLY A 293 6.58 11.94 -2.29
C GLY A 293 7.03 12.08 -3.74
N VAL A 294 6.63 13.19 -4.35
CA VAL A 294 7.06 13.62 -5.68
C VAL A 294 7.56 15.06 -5.65
N LEU A 295 8.47 15.39 -6.55
CA LEU A 295 8.89 16.77 -6.82
C LEU A 295 8.36 17.19 -8.19
N LEU A 296 7.59 18.26 -8.23
CA LEU A 296 7.07 18.86 -9.45
C LEU A 296 8.00 19.98 -9.89
N ALA A 297 8.47 19.95 -11.14
CA ALA A 297 9.31 20.98 -11.72
C ALA A 297 8.85 21.32 -13.15
N GLU A 298 8.97 22.57 -13.54
CA GLU A 298 8.68 23.03 -14.89
C GLU A 298 9.88 22.80 -15.80
N VAL A 299 9.62 22.38 -17.04
CA VAL A 299 10.59 22.31 -18.13
C VAL A 299 10.84 23.71 -18.65
N THR A 300 12.07 24.19 -18.49
CA THR A 300 12.45 25.56 -18.88
C THR A 300 13.04 25.65 -20.29
N GLN A 301 13.58 24.55 -20.80
CA GLN A 301 14.17 24.47 -22.14
C GLN A 301 14.26 23.01 -22.61
N VAL A 302 14.11 22.80 -23.91
CA VAL A 302 14.38 21.53 -24.58
C VAL A 302 15.32 21.80 -25.75
N GLU A 303 16.60 21.45 -25.59
CA GLU A 303 17.66 21.94 -26.48
C GLU A 303 18.57 20.83 -27.00
N ASP A 304 18.93 20.93 -28.27
CA ASP A 304 19.84 20.02 -28.94
C ASP A 304 21.28 20.56 -28.93
N LYS A 305 22.18 19.88 -28.22
CA LYS A 305 23.59 20.28 -28.10
C LYS A 305 24.50 19.11 -28.43
N ALA A 306 25.25 19.25 -29.53
CA ALA A 306 26.22 18.25 -30.00
C ALA A 306 25.66 16.82 -30.09
N GLY A 307 24.39 16.68 -30.49
CA GLY A 307 23.71 15.38 -30.63
C GLY A 307 23.08 14.83 -29.34
N VAL A 308 23.13 15.59 -28.23
CA VAL A 308 22.44 15.27 -26.98
C VAL A 308 21.27 16.23 -26.78
N CYS A 309 20.11 15.67 -26.43
CA CYS A 309 18.93 16.45 -26.06
C CYS A 309 18.97 16.79 -24.57
N PHE A 310 19.02 18.07 -24.24
CA PHE A 310 18.95 18.56 -22.87
C PHE A 310 17.55 19.01 -22.53
N VAL A 311 17.02 18.52 -21.40
CA VAL A 311 15.77 18.99 -20.80
C VAL A 311 16.14 19.73 -19.52
N GLY A 312 16.04 21.05 -19.54
CA GLY A 312 16.27 21.88 -18.36
C GLY A 312 15.03 21.98 -17.50
N VAL A 313 15.18 21.97 -16.17
CA VAL A 313 14.06 22.16 -15.22
C VAL A 313 14.26 23.35 -14.30
N ASN A 314 13.19 23.89 -13.73
CA ASN A 314 13.24 25.01 -12.78
C ASN A 314 13.61 24.62 -11.33
N ALA A 315 14.31 23.50 -11.17
CA ALA A 315 14.90 23.02 -9.93
C ALA A 315 16.38 22.64 -10.16
N GLY A 316 17.17 22.50 -9.10
CA GLY A 316 18.55 22.01 -9.18
C GLY A 316 18.95 21.28 -7.90
N PHE A 317 20.22 20.89 -7.77
CA PHE A 317 20.69 20.16 -6.58
C PHE A 317 20.44 20.90 -5.26
N ASN A 318 20.24 22.22 -5.32
CA ASN A 318 19.86 23.02 -4.16
C ASN A 318 18.44 22.74 -3.67
N VAL A 319 17.54 22.24 -4.52
CA VAL A 319 16.18 21.80 -4.17
C VAL A 319 16.17 20.30 -3.89
N HIS A 320 16.87 19.50 -4.69
CA HIS A 320 16.94 18.05 -4.54
C HIS A 320 18.36 17.53 -4.86
N PRO A 321 19.21 17.33 -3.84
CA PRO A 321 20.64 17.06 -4.06
C PRO A 321 20.99 15.62 -4.44
N GLU A 322 20.09 14.65 -4.24
CA GLU A 322 20.44 13.22 -4.32
C GLU A 322 21.07 12.78 -5.65
N PRO A 323 20.54 13.16 -6.83
CA PRO A 323 21.16 12.82 -8.12
C PRO A 323 22.58 13.36 -8.23
N ALA A 324 22.77 14.64 -7.92
CA ALA A 324 24.04 15.33 -8.06
C ALA A 324 25.10 14.85 -7.05
N PHE A 325 24.73 14.68 -5.79
CA PHE A 325 25.68 14.39 -4.71
C PHE A 325 25.99 12.89 -4.61
N TYR A 326 24.95 12.07 -4.73
CA TYR A 326 25.03 10.63 -4.48
C TYR A 326 24.97 9.80 -5.75
N GLY A 327 24.54 10.36 -6.89
CA GLY A 327 24.28 9.60 -8.10
C GLY A 327 23.09 8.66 -7.93
N LEU A 328 22.15 8.99 -7.03
CA LEU A 328 20.95 8.18 -6.82
C LEU A 328 19.94 8.47 -7.94
N PRO A 329 19.31 7.43 -8.52
CA PRO A 329 18.28 7.62 -9.53
C PRO A 329 17.09 8.41 -8.99
N LEU A 330 16.57 9.31 -9.82
CA LEU A 330 15.35 10.06 -9.57
C LEU A 330 14.50 10.03 -10.85
N GLU A 331 13.58 9.07 -10.90
CA GLU A 331 12.76 8.80 -12.08
C GLU A 331 11.90 10.02 -12.46
N ALA A 332 12.03 10.50 -13.69
CA ALA A 332 11.28 11.64 -14.19
C ALA A 332 10.15 11.18 -15.12
N VAL A 333 8.92 11.63 -14.84
CA VAL A 333 7.73 11.34 -15.64
C VAL A 333 7.04 12.64 -16.04
N PRO A 334 6.64 12.82 -17.31
CA PRO A 334 5.87 14.01 -17.69
C PRO A 334 4.49 14.02 -17.04
N ALA A 335 4.02 15.19 -16.62
CA ALA A 335 2.68 15.33 -16.05
C ALA A 335 1.56 14.98 -17.07
N VAL A 336 1.87 15.04 -18.35
CA VAL A 336 1.00 14.57 -19.44
C VAL A 336 1.82 13.66 -20.35
N TRP A 337 1.44 12.40 -20.42
CA TRP A 337 1.94 11.44 -21.40
C TRP A 337 1.54 11.87 -22.80
N ARG A 338 2.51 11.96 -23.70
CA ARG A 338 2.25 12.22 -25.12
C ARG A 338 2.70 11.05 -25.96
N GLU A 339 1.82 10.64 -26.87
CA GLU A 339 2.19 9.69 -27.90
C GLU A 339 3.23 10.30 -28.85
N GLY A 340 4.22 9.49 -29.21
CA GLY A 340 5.31 9.89 -30.08
C GLY A 340 6.59 9.11 -29.78
N PRO A 341 7.64 9.28 -30.61
CA PRO A 341 8.90 8.60 -30.40
C PRO A 341 9.53 9.11 -29.09
N SER A 342 9.78 8.19 -28.16
CA SER A 342 10.57 8.52 -26.97
C SER A 342 12.00 8.86 -27.38
N ARG A 343 12.61 9.77 -26.64
CA ARG A 343 13.94 10.31 -26.93
C ARG A 343 14.87 10.07 -25.75
N SER A 344 16.13 9.74 -26.04
CA SER A 344 17.18 9.77 -25.02
C SER A 344 17.56 11.22 -24.71
N VAL A 345 17.47 11.60 -23.44
CA VAL A 345 17.68 12.97 -22.97
C VAL A 345 18.59 13.02 -21.74
N SER A 346 19.22 14.17 -21.51
CA SER A 346 19.87 14.51 -20.25
C SER A 346 19.05 15.56 -19.52
N ILE A 347 18.67 15.28 -18.29
CA ILE A 347 17.89 16.19 -17.43
C ILE A 347 18.88 16.99 -16.59
N VAL A 348 18.80 18.31 -16.70
CA VAL A 348 19.71 19.25 -16.02
C VAL A 348 18.93 20.27 -15.21
N GLY A 349 19.50 20.64 -14.07
CA GLY A 349 18.90 21.64 -13.21
C GLY A 349 19.26 23.07 -13.60
N ASN A 350 18.77 24.01 -12.80
CA ASN A 350 18.97 25.45 -13.04
C ASN A 350 20.19 26.04 -12.32
N ILE A 351 20.97 25.29 -11.54
CA ILE A 351 22.18 25.81 -10.90
C ILE A 351 23.32 25.91 -11.93
N ASN A 352 24.01 27.06 -11.92
CA ASN A 352 25.09 27.36 -12.86
C ASN A 352 26.42 26.67 -12.48
N GLU A 353 26.37 25.35 -12.29
CA GLU A 353 27.51 24.50 -11.97
C GLU A 353 27.42 23.18 -12.71
N ALA A 354 28.57 22.64 -13.13
CA ALA A 354 28.64 21.41 -13.91
C ALA A 354 28.09 20.17 -13.16
N LEU A 355 27.96 20.25 -11.83
CA LEU A 355 27.42 19.18 -11.00
C LEU A 355 25.89 19.04 -11.12
N ASP A 356 25.17 20.05 -11.62
CA ASP A 356 23.69 20.07 -11.65
C ASP A 356 23.10 19.28 -12.83
N VAL A 357 23.48 18.01 -12.89
CA VAL A 357 23.00 17.02 -13.84
C VAL A 357 22.24 15.96 -13.04
N TRP A 358 20.96 15.78 -13.36
CA TRP A 358 20.07 14.89 -12.60
C TRP A 358 19.97 13.51 -13.24
N ALA A 359 20.04 13.45 -14.57
CA ALA A 359 20.04 12.19 -15.30
C ALA A 359 20.71 12.38 -16.67
N GLU A 360 21.36 11.33 -17.16
CA GLU A 360 22.00 11.32 -18.49
C GLU A 360 21.51 10.11 -19.29
N GLY A 361 21.13 10.34 -20.55
CA GLY A 361 20.74 9.28 -21.47
C GLY A 361 19.41 8.58 -21.16
N VAL A 362 18.58 9.15 -20.28
CA VAL A 362 17.28 8.57 -19.91
C VAL A 362 16.26 8.69 -21.03
N THR A 363 15.38 7.70 -21.16
CA THR A 363 14.35 7.70 -22.20
C THR A 363 13.11 8.42 -21.68
N LEU A 364 12.69 9.48 -22.39
CA LEU A 364 11.55 10.29 -22.02
C LEU A 364 10.57 10.39 -23.19
N SER A 365 9.26 10.35 -22.91
CA SER A 365 8.25 10.69 -23.92
C SER A 365 8.38 12.17 -24.32
N PRO A 366 7.79 12.59 -25.46
CA PRO A 366 7.91 13.98 -25.92
C PRO A 366 7.49 15.03 -24.87
N VAL A 367 8.42 15.92 -24.53
CA VAL A 367 8.24 17.09 -23.66
C VAL A 367 8.57 18.38 -24.39
N ARG A 368 8.01 19.49 -23.92
CA ARG A 368 8.17 20.85 -24.43
C ARG A 368 8.45 21.81 -23.28
N GLU A 369 8.88 23.01 -23.62
CA GLU A 369 8.90 24.13 -22.68
C GLU A 369 7.52 24.32 -22.02
N ASP A 370 7.53 24.78 -20.77
CA ASP A 370 6.37 25.00 -19.90
C ASP A 370 5.64 23.73 -19.44
N ASP A 371 6.07 22.54 -19.89
CA ASP A 371 5.56 21.28 -19.35
C ASP A 371 6.00 21.09 -17.90
N THR A 372 5.27 20.25 -17.17
CA THR A 372 5.71 19.77 -15.85
C THR A 372 6.34 18.38 -15.96
N LEU A 373 7.52 18.23 -15.38
CA LEU A 373 8.09 16.94 -14.99
C LEU A 373 7.80 16.67 -13.51
N CYS A 374 7.35 15.45 -13.25
CA CYS A 374 7.18 14.89 -11.93
C CYS A 374 8.34 13.93 -11.66
N PHE A 375 9.12 14.22 -10.64
CA PHE A 375 10.21 13.38 -10.17
C PHE A 375 9.70 12.48 -9.05
N LEU A 376 9.68 11.18 -9.31
CA LEU A 376 9.14 10.17 -8.41
C LEU A 376 10.11 9.89 -7.27
N ASN A 377 9.60 9.31 -6.19
CA ASN A 377 10.39 8.87 -5.05
C ASN A 377 11.19 10.01 -4.39
N ALA A 378 10.64 11.23 -4.38
CA ALA A 378 11.27 12.45 -3.87
C ALA A 378 10.87 12.76 -2.41
N GLY A 379 10.27 11.78 -1.71
CA GLY A 379 9.72 11.96 -0.37
C GLY A 379 10.75 12.02 0.77
N GLY A 380 11.95 11.49 0.55
CA GLY A 380 13.06 11.45 1.51
C GLY A 380 14.31 12.11 0.95
N TYR A 381 15.09 12.77 1.81
CA TYR A 381 16.37 13.45 1.56
C TYR A 381 16.40 14.54 0.47
N GLY A 382 15.27 14.83 -0.19
CA GLY A 382 15.07 15.99 -1.05
C GLY A 382 14.99 17.29 -0.25
N SER A 383 13.77 17.69 0.14
CA SER A 383 13.52 18.97 0.83
C SER A 383 14.32 19.14 2.13
N ALA A 384 14.58 18.05 2.87
CA ALA A 384 15.37 18.08 4.10
C ALA A 384 16.84 18.52 3.89
N MET A 385 17.40 18.27 2.71
CA MET A 385 18.77 18.66 2.34
C MET A 385 18.83 19.88 1.43
N SER A 386 17.68 20.51 1.15
CA SER A 386 17.63 21.71 0.34
C SER A 386 18.47 22.86 0.92
N SER A 387 18.94 23.76 0.05
CA SER A 387 19.77 24.90 0.40
C SER A 387 19.36 26.15 -0.37
N GLN A 388 19.80 27.31 0.12
CA GLN A 388 19.65 28.60 -0.56
C GLN A 388 20.80 28.87 -1.54
N HIS A 389 21.43 27.82 -2.06
CA HIS A 389 22.50 27.97 -3.05
C HIS A 389 22.01 28.73 -4.28
N CYS A 390 22.85 29.62 -4.81
CA CYS A 390 22.48 30.61 -5.83
C CYS A 390 21.22 31.45 -5.50
N LEU A 391 20.82 31.54 -4.22
CA LEU A 391 19.57 32.17 -3.77
C LEU A 391 18.31 31.55 -4.41
N ARG A 392 18.34 30.24 -4.70
CA ARG A 392 17.28 29.50 -5.42
C ARG A 392 16.58 28.44 -4.60
N GLY A 393 16.65 28.48 -3.26
CA GLY A 393 16.07 27.45 -2.39
C GLY A 393 14.55 27.55 -2.18
N GLY A 394 13.82 28.23 -3.07
CA GLY A 394 12.37 28.41 -2.93
C GLY A 394 11.59 27.24 -3.51
N PHE A 395 10.81 26.56 -2.69
CA PHE A 395 9.83 25.55 -3.09
C PHE A 395 8.64 25.58 -2.12
N LYS A 396 7.53 24.97 -2.51
CA LYS A 396 6.39 24.69 -1.61
C LYS A 396 6.31 23.21 -1.28
N GLU A 397 5.68 22.89 -0.16
CA GLU A 397 5.41 21.52 0.27
C GLU A 397 3.91 21.38 0.55
N LEU A 398 3.31 20.29 0.09
CA LEU A 398 1.93 19.93 0.37
C LEU A 398 1.86 18.46 0.78
N MET A 399 1.04 18.14 1.78
CA MET A 399 0.65 16.77 2.07
C MET A 399 -0.81 16.60 1.68
N ILE A 400 -1.07 15.66 0.77
CA ILE A 400 -2.41 15.18 0.46
C ILE A 400 -2.86 14.39 1.68
N GLU A 401 -3.84 14.93 2.41
CA GLU A 401 -4.38 14.31 3.60
C GLU A 401 -5.00 12.94 3.27
N GLU A 402 -4.89 12.03 4.22
CA GLU A 402 -5.60 10.77 4.18
C GLU A 402 -7.08 11.11 4.37
N ARG A 403 -7.87 11.01 3.29
CA ARG A 403 -9.31 11.06 3.45
C ARG A 403 -9.70 9.74 4.10
N PRO A 404 -10.20 9.71 5.35
CA PRO A 404 -10.82 8.50 5.86
C PRO A 404 -11.89 8.05 4.86
N ALA A 405 -12.15 6.75 4.80
CA ALA A 405 -13.15 6.15 3.90
C ALA A 405 -14.59 6.67 4.07
N GLU A 406 -14.80 7.75 4.84
CA GLU A 406 -16.03 8.51 4.91
C GLU A 406 -15.84 9.90 4.29
N HIS A 407 -16.13 10.01 3.01
CA HIS A 407 -17.25 10.79 2.49
C HIS A 407 -17.20 10.62 0.97
N LEU A 408 -17.97 9.65 0.47
CA LEU A 408 -18.84 9.98 -0.65
C LEU A 408 -19.45 11.34 -0.32
N SER A 409 -19.30 12.34 -1.20
CA SER A 409 -19.86 13.67 -1.01
C SER A 409 -21.25 13.55 -0.36
N PRO A 410 -21.59 14.32 0.69
CA PRO A 410 -22.86 14.18 1.39
C PRO A 410 -24.02 14.00 0.39
N GLY A 411 -24.62 12.80 0.37
CA GLY A 411 -25.69 12.44 -0.57
C GLY A 411 -25.34 11.48 -1.73
N VAL A 412 -24.11 10.96 -1.84
CA VAL A 412 -23.77 9.93 -2.85
C VAL A 412 -23.77 8.55 -2.19
N SER A 413 -24.61 7.62 -2.67
CA SER A 413 -24.70 6.24 -2.16
C SER A 413 -23.72 5.31 -2.87
N MET A 414 -23.06 4.39 -2.15
CA MET A 414 -22.19 3.36 -2.75
C MET A 414 -22.96 2.48 -3.72
N ASP A 415 -24.20 2.12 -3.37
CA ASP A 415 -25.11 1.39 -4.27
C ASP A 415 -25.37 2.16 -5.57
N GLU A 416 -25.56 3.48 -5.49
CA GLU A 416 -25.80 4.30 -6.68
C GLU A 416 -24.56 4.41 -7.56
N LEU A 417 -23.38 4.55 -6.98
CA LEU A 417 -22.13 4.58 -7.72
C LEU A 417 -21.84 3.24 -8.39
N ASN A 418 -21.98 2.16 -7.64
CA ASN A 418 -21.76 0.80 -8.12
C ASN A 418 -22.74 0.47 -9.25
N ARG A 419 -24.04 0.73 -9.05
CA ARG A 419 -25.08 0.58 -10.09
C ARG A 419 -24.76 1.41 -11.34
N SER A 420 -24.33 2.65 -11.16
CA SER A 420 -23.97 3.52 -12.29
C SER A 420 -22.73 3.03 -13.04
N ALA A 421 -21.78 2.39 -12.34
CA ALA A 421 -20.61 1.79 -12.96
C ALA A 421 -20.98 0.58 -13.82
N TRP A 422 -21.81 -0.33 -13.28
CA TRP A 422 -22.34 -1.48 -14.02
C TRP A 422 -23.20 -1.04 -15.23
N GLU A 423 -24.11 -0.08 -15.07
CA GLU A 423 -24.91 0.44 -16.19
C GLU A 423 -24.01 1.00 -17.31
N ARG A 424 -22.96 1.75 -16.96
CA ARG A 424 -22.00 2.27 -17.95
C ARG A 424 -21.29 1.14 -18.70
N LEU A 425 -20.83 0.10 -18.00
CA LEU A 425 -20.18 -1.05 -18.62
C LEU A 425 -21.13 -1.73 -19.61
N TYR A 426 -22.34 -2.07 -19.18
CA TYR A 426 -23.31 -2.74 -20.03
C TYR A 426 -23.76 -1.89 -21.21
N SER A 427 -23.82 -0.56 -21.04
CA SER A 427 -24.17 0.37 -22.13
C SER A 427 -23.02 0.65 -23.12
N SER A 428 -21.81 0.18 -22.84
CA SER A 428 -20.61 0.52 -23.63
C SER A 428 -20.55 -0.16 -25.00
N SER A 429 -21.27 -1.27 -25.19
CA SER A 429 -21.37 -2.00 -26.45
C SER A 429 -22.72 -2.74 -26.54
N ASP A 430 -23.13 -3.08 -27.77
CA ASP A 430 -24.29 -3.96 -28.00
C ASP A 430 -23.95 -5.45 -27.77
N GLU A 431 -22.66 -5.81 -27.74
CA GLU A 431 -22.20 -7.17 -27.49
C GLU A 431 -22.26 -7.50 -25.99
N ALA A 432 -22.45 -8.77 -25.66
CA ALA A 432 -22.45 -9.24 -24.27
C ALA A 432 -21.02 -9.25 -23.71
N VAL A 433 -20.82 -8.62 -22.55
CA VAL A 433 -19.54 -8.56 -21.83
C VAL A 433 -19.15 -9.94 -21.29
N TRP A 434 -20.12 -10.71 -20.79
CA TRP A 434 -19.88 -11.98 -20.08
C TRP A 434 -20.07 -13.23 -20.96
N GLY A 435 -20.41 -13.05 -22.24
CA GLY A 435 -20.78 -14.16 -23.12
C GLY A 435 -22.17 -14.75 -22.82
N ALA A 436 -22.47 -15.89 -23.45
CA ALA A 436 -23.79 -16.54 -23.40
C ALA A 436 -23.77 -17.94 -22.78
N ASP A 437 -22.59 -18.45 -22.43
CA ASP A 437 -22.43 -19.75 -21.80
C ASP A 437 -22.63 -19.61 -20.29
N ALA A 438 -23.39 -20.54 -19.71
CA ALA A 438 -23.60 -20.58 -18.27
C ALA A 438 -22.33 -21.05 -17.55
N LEU A 439 -22.18 -20.64 -16.29
CA LEU A 439 -21.08 -21.08 -15.44
C LEU A 439 -20.96 -22.62 -15.43
N PRO A 440 -19.75 -23.18 -15.61
CA PRO A 440 -19.57 -24.60 -15.88
C PRO A 440 -20.02 -25.49 -14.72
N PHE A 441 -19.89 -25.01 -13.48
CA PHE A 441 -20.27 -25.76 -12.28
C PHE A 441 -21.79 -25.83 -12.06
N LEU A 442 -22.62 -25.05 -12.78
CA LEU A 442 -24.06 -25.01 -12.53
C LEU A 442 -24.75 -26.35 -12.76
N THR A 443 -24.25 -27.13 -13.72
CA THR A 443 -24.80 -28.45 -14.05
C THR A 443 -24.79 -29.44 -12.88
N ASP A 444 -23.90 -29.24 -11.90
CA ASP A 444 -23.82 -30.07 -10.69
C ASP A 444 -25.01 -29.88 -9.75
N PHE A 445 -25.78 -28.79 -9.91
CA PHE A 445 -26.88 -28.40 -9.02
C PHE A 445 -28.28 -28.60 -9.63
N ASP A 446 -28.36 -29.13 -10.85
CA ASP A 446 -29.61 -29.38 -11.59
C ASP A 446 -30.60 -30.24 -10.79
N GLU A 447 -30.12 -31.33 -10.17
CA GLU A 447 -30.98 -32.21 -9.37
C GLU A 447 -31.53 -31.51 -8.12
N ALA A 448 -30.74 -30.67 -7.46
CA ALA A 448 -31.15 -29.94 -6.27
C ALA A 448 -32.27 -28.94 -6.61
N PHE A 449 -32.11 -28.18 -7.70
CA PHE A 449 -33.14 -27.26 -8.16
C PHE A 449 -34.42 -27.99 -8.60
N ARG A 450 -34.32 -29.09 -9.35
CA ARG A 450 -35.50 -29.88 -9.75
C ARG A 450 -36.28 -30.42 -8.56
N ARG A 451 -35.60 -30.82 -7.48
CA ARG A 451 -36.25 -31.29 -6.24
C ARG A 451 -36.97 -30.17 -5.49
N ALA A 452 -36.50 -28.93 -5.61
CA ALA A 452 -37.11 -27.77 -4.97
C ALA A 452 -38.39 -27.29 -5.68
N LEU A 453 -38.55 -27.56 -6.98
CA LEU A 453 -39.69 -27.07 -7.78
C LEU A 453 -41.05 -27.56 -7.27
N ARG A 454 -41.98 -26.64 -7.00
CA ARG A 454 -43.39 -26.93 -6.69
C ARG A 454 -44.30 -26.17 -7.65
N ALA A 455 -45.21 -26.86 -8.32
CA ALA A 455 -46.09 -26.24 -9.33
C ALA A 455 -47.11 -25.25 -8.70
N PRO A 456 -47.30 -24.04 -9.28
CA PRO A 456 -46.51 -23.46 -10.35
C PRO A 456 -45.11 -23.05 -9.84
N SER A 457 -44.07 -23.54 -10.52
CA SER A 457 -42.69 -23.38 -10.09
C SER A 457 -42.05 -22.13 -10.67
N ARG A 458 -41.34 -21.38 -9.83
CA ARG A 458 -40.75 -20.09 -10.18
C ARG A 458 -39.29 -20.05 -9.76
N LEU A 459 -38.42 -19.67 -10.69
CA LEU A 459 -37.00 -19.47 -10.43
C LEU A 459 -36.60 -18.01 -10.69
N LEU A 460 -35.64 -17.52 -9.90
CA LEU A 460 -35.07 -16.18 -10.04
C LEU A 460 -33.57 -16.28 -10.36
N ASP A 461 -33.14 -15.51 -11.36
CA ASP A 461 -31.76 -15.09 -11.58
C ASP A 461 -31.60 -13.67 -11.01
N ALA A 462 -30.98 -13.56 -9.83
CA ALA A 462 -30.82 -12.32 -9.08
C ALA A 462 -29.46 -11.71 -9.38
N GLY A 463 -29.43 -10.54 -10.04
CA GLY A 463 -28.21 -9.99 -10.63
C GLY A 463 -27.89 -10.65 -11.97
N THR A 464 -28.94 -10.83 -12.81
CA THR A 464 -28.84 -11.64 -14.04
C THR A 464 -27.83 -11.11 -15.06
N GLY A 465 -27.44 -9.83 -14.97
CA GLY A 465 -26.64 -9.15 -15.96
C GLY A 465 -27.25 -9.29 -17.37
N GLU A 466 -26.48 -9.91 -18.26
CA GLU A 466 -26.86 -10.13 -19.66
C GLU A 466 -27.52 -11.51 -19.89
N GLY A 467 -27.81 -12.25 -18.80
CA GLY A 467 -28.61 -13.47 -18.82
C GLY A 467 -27.83 -14.75 -19.14
N ARG A 468 -26.52 -14.80 -18.88
CA ARG A 468 -25.66 -15.96 -19.21
C ARG A 468 -26.15 -17.26 -18.56
N ASN A 469 -26.65 -17.16 -17.33
CA ASN A 469 -27.09 -18.31 -16.53
C ASN A 469 -28.55 -18.73 -16.77
N LEU A 470 -29.31 -17.99 -17.58
CA LEU A 470 -30.73 -18.30 -17.84
C LEU A 470 -30.93 -19.65 -18.57
N SER A 471 -29.93 -20.08 -19.34
CA SER A 471 -29.94 -21.39 -20.01
C SER A 471 -30.02 -22.55 -19.03
N PHE A 472 -29.34 -22.45 -17.88
CA PHE A 472 -29.43 -23.40 -16.78
C PHE A 472 -30.84 -23.45 -16.18
N LEU A 473 -31.42 -22.28 -15.83
CA LEU A 473 -32.78 -22.22 -15.26
C LEU A 473 -33.84 -22.77 -16.22
N ALA A 474 -33.69 -22.53 -17.52
CA ALA A 474 -34.55 -23.08 -18.56
C ALA A 474 -34.46 -24.61 -18.64
N GLN A 475 -33.26 -25.17 -18.48
CA GLN A 475 -33.03 -26.62 -18.48
C GLN A 475 -33.58 -27.32 -17.22
N VAL A 476 -33.60 -26.64 -16.08
CA VAL A 476 -34.23 -27.16 -14.85
C VAL A 476 -35.74 -27.36 -15.05
N GLY A 477 -36.39 -26.55 -15.89
CA GLY A 477 -37.77 -26.75 -16.34
C GLY A 477 -38.84 -26.10 -15.45
N ALA A 478 -38.56 -24.94 -14.87
CA ALA A 478 -39.55 -24.19 -14.09
C ALA A 478 -40.71 -23.65 -14.95
N ASN A 479 -41.88 -23.41 -14.35
CA ASN A 479 -43.02 -22.83 -15.05
C ASN A 479 -42.76 -21.36 -15.44
N GLU A 480 -42.14 -20.58 -14.56
CA GLU A 480 -41.78 -19.18 -14.79
C GLU A 480 -40.31 -18.95 -14.42
N ILE A 481 -39.59 -18.19 -15.25
CA ILE A 481 -38.20 -17.77 -14.99
C ILE A 481 -38.20 -16.26 -14.88
N HIS A 482 -37.64 -15.74 -13.80
CA HIS A 482 -37.53 -14.32 -13.53
C HIS A 482 -36.06 -13.91 -13.61
N ALA A 483 -35.78 -12.87 -14.38
CA ALA A 483 -34.46 -12.28 -14.53
C ALA A 483 -34.51 -10.86 -13.97
N MET A 484 -33.75 -10.59 -12.92
CA MET A 484 -33.76 -9.29 -12.25
C MET A 484 -32.36 -8.69 -12.20
N ASP A 485 -32.25 -7.43 -12.62
CA ASP A 485 -31.01 -6.66 -12.55
C ASP A 485 -31.31 -5.18 -12.29
N ALA A 486 -30.33 -4.46 -11.76
CA ALA A 486 -30.40 -3.02 -11.58
C ALA A 486 -30.06 -2.24 -12.86
N SER A 487 -29.46 -2.91 -13.85
CA SER A 487 -29.07 -2.36 -15.13
C SER A 487 -30.13 -2.56 -16.21
N SER A 488 -30.58 -1.46 -16.79
CA SER A 488 -31.51 -1.51 -17.92
C SER A 488 -30.83 -1.97 -19.21
N ALA A 489 -29.56 -1.58 -19.38
CA ALA A 489 -28.73 -2.00 -20.51
C ALA A 489 -28.49 -3.51 -20.52
N ALA A 490 -28.17 -4.10 -19.36
CA ALA A 490 -27.94 -5.54 -19.23
C ALA A 490 -29.20 -6.36 -19.60
N LEU A 491 -30.35 -6.00 -19.01
CA LEU A 491 -31.65 -6.63 -19.31
C LEU A 491 -32.06 -6.45 -20.79
N GLY A 492 -31.65 -5.35 -21.42
CA GLY A 492 -31.88 -5.06 -22.83
C GLY A 492 -31.25 -6.09 -23.77
N LYS A 493 -30.09 -6.64 -23.40
CA LYS A 493 -29.33 -7.61 -24.20
C LYS A 493 -29.86 -9.04 -24.09
N ILE A 494 -30.71 -9.33 -23.10
CA ILE A 494 -31.34 -10.65 -22.95
C ILE A 494 -32.35 -10.88 -24.08
N ALA A 495 -32.02 -11.83 -24.96
CA ALA A 495 -32.88 -12.33 -26.03
C ALA A 495 -34.07 -13.13 -25.46
N ALA A 496 -35.13 -12.43 -25.07
CA ALA A 496 -36.28 -13.02 -24.37
C ALA A 496 -37.05 -14.05 -25.22
N ASP A 497 -36.99 -13.94 -26.55
CA ASP A 497 -37.56 -14.90 -27.49
C ASP A 497 -36.90 -16.30 -27.41
N ARG A 498 -35.70 -16.39 -26.84
CA ARG A 498 -35.03 -17.66 -26.51
C ARG A 498 -35.72 -18.42 -25.37
N TYR A 499 -36.51 -17.75 -24.54
CA TYR A 499 -37.09 -18.30 -23.31
C TYR A 499 -38.59 -17.98 -23.22
N GLY A 500 -39.44 -18.94 -23.63
CA GLY A 500 -40.90 -18.73 -23.76
C GLY A 500 -41.66 -18.39 -22.47
N ASN A 501 -41.01 -18.47 -21.30
CA ASN A 501 -41.57 -18.22 -19.96
C ASN A 501 -40.70 -17.28 -19.11
N LEU A 502 -39.91 -16.41 -19.76
CA LEU A 502 -39.03 -15.45 -19.10
C LEU A 502 -39.73 -14.11 -18.80
N HIS A 503 -39.54 -13.62 -17.58
CA HIS A 503 -40.01 -12.33 -17.10
C HIS A 503 -38.81 -11.49 -16.64
N LYS A 504 -38.61 -10.32 -17.26
CA LYS A 504 -37.51 -9.40 -16.93
C LYS A 504 -37.97 -8.30 -15.96
N HIS A 505 -37.18 -8.01 -14.94
CA HIS A 505 -37.51 -7.06 -13.87
C HIS A 505 -36.33 -6.11 -13.64
N LEU A 506 -36.57 -4.81 -13.79
CA LEU A 506 -35.58 -3.77 -13.45
C LEU A 506 -35.78 -3.37 -11.99
N GLY A 507 -34.75 -3.50 -11.15
CA GLY A 507 -34.83 -3.09 -9.75
C GLY A 507 -33.64 -3.50 -8.88
N SER A 508 -33.67 -3.12 -7.61
CA SER A 508 -32.64 -3.49 -6.62
C SER A 508 -32.96 -4.83 -5.94
N LEU A 509 -31.94 -5.64 -5.69
CA LEU A 509 -32.09 -6.93 -5.02
C LEU A 509 -32.37 -6.81 -3.52
N GLY A 510 -32.05 -5.68 -2.89
CA GLY A 510 -32.35 -5.45 -1.46
C GLY A 510 -33.83 -5.19 -1.18
N GLN A 511 -34.62 -4.92 -2.23
CA GLN A 511 -36.07 -4.74 -2.13
C GLN A 511 -36.73 -5.08 -3.48
N THR A 512 -37.15 -6.32 -3.64
CA THR A 512 -37.78 -6.81 -4.86
C THR A 512 -39.29 -6.57 -4.87
N PRO A 513 -39.94 -6.54 -6.05
CA PRO A 513 -41.39 -6.37 -6.15
C PRO A 513 -42.18 -7.66 -5.87
N PHE A 514 -41.53 -8.76 -5.48
CA PHE A 514 -42.16 -10.07 -5.34
C PHE A 514 -42.81 -10.26 -3.97
N GLU A 515 -43.88 -11.04 -3.94
CA GLU A 515 -44.54 -11.43 -2.69
C GLU A 515 -43.65 -12.34 -1.84
N ASP A 516 -43.97 -12.47 -0.55
CA ASP A 516 -43.30 -13.43 0.33
C ASP A 516 -43.48 -14.86 -0.21
N ALA A 517 -42.45 -15.70 -0.09
CA ALA A 517 -42.49 -17.10 -0.52
C ALA A 517 -42.96 -17.29 -1.98
N PHE A 518 -42.46 -16.47 -2.89
CA PHE A 518 -42.80 -16.49 -4.31
C PHE A 518 -41.97 -17.49 -5.13
N PHE A 519 -40.67 -17.65 -4.83
CA PHE A 519 -39.74 -18.48 -5.61
C PHE A 519 -39.45 -19.84 -4.96
N ASP A 520 -39.30 -20.86 -5.80
CA ASP A 520 -38.82 -22.20 -5.40
C ASP A 520 -37.29 -22.27 -5.37
N GLY A 521 -36.63 -21.46 -6.20
CA GLY A 521 -35.19 -21.39 -6.27
C GLY A 521 -34.67 -20.03 -6.75
N VAL A 522 -33.50 -19.64 -6.26
CA VAL A 522 -32.80 -18.40 -6.63
C VAL A 522 -31.35 -18.74 -6.99
N ILE A 523 -30.79 -18.14 -8.03
CA ILE A 523 -29.34 -18.07 -8.25
C ILE A 523 -28.87 -16.63 -8.03
N LEU A 524 -27.73 -16.46 -7.36
CA LEU A 524 -27.06 -15.19 -7.06
C LEU A 524 -25.56 -15.38 -7.36
N LEU A 525 -25.20 -15.33 -8.64
CA LEU A 525 -23.89 -15.76 -9.14
C LEU A 525 -23.08 -14.57 -9.67
N ASP A 526 -21.79 -14.52 -9.36
CA ASP A 526 -20.87 -13.41 -9.64
C ASP A 526 -21.45 -12.03 -9.25
N THR A 527 -22.28 -12.06 -8.22
CA THR A 527 -23.07 -10.92 -7.74
C THR A 527 -22.86 -10.70 -6.25
N PHE A 528 -22.66 -11.77 -5.47
CA PHE A 528 -22.60 -11.71 -4.01
C PHE A 528 -21.52 -10.72 -3.51
N GLU A 529 -20.34 -10.81 -4.09
CA GLU A 529 -19.17 -9.98 -3.84
C GLU A 529 -19.35 -8.55 -4.33
N THR A 530 -20.25 -8.29 -5.29
CA THR A 530 -20.42 -6.97 -5.91
C THR A 530 -21.50 -6.12 -5.23
N LEU A 531 -22.18 -6.65 -4.21
CA LEU A 531 -23.26 -5.99 -3.49
C LEU A 531 -22.75 -5.26 -2.23
N PRO A 532 -22.86 -3.92 -2.16
CA PRO A 532 -22.43 -3.17 -0.98
C PRO A 532 -23.25 -3.48 0.29
N ASP A 533 -24.56 -3.72 0.14
CA ASP A 533 -25.47 -4.13 1.23
C ASP A 533 -25.96 -5.57 1.03
N ILE A 534 -25.07 -6.53 1.23
CA ILE A 534 -25.37 -7.97 1.07
C ILE A 534 -26.35 -8.49 2.14
N ASP A 535 -26.36 -7.91 3.34
CA ASP A 535 -27.28 -8.29 4.42
C ASP A 535 -28.74 -8.04 4.00
N ALA A 536 -29.04 -6.85 3.45
CA ALA A 536 -30.39 -6.54 2.95
C ALA A 536 -30.81 -7.47 1.80
N VAL A 537 -29.88 -7.84 0.92
CA VAL A 537 -30.15 -8.78 -0.17
C VAL A 537 -30.45 -10.17 0.38
N LEU A 538 -29.69 -10.66 1.35
CA LEU A 538 -29.94 -11.98 1.95
C LEU A 538 -31.27 -12.04 2.70
N ASP A 539 -31.64 -10.99 3.44
CA ASP A 539 -32.97 -10.87 4.07
C ASP A 539 -34.09 -10.94 3.02
N GLU A 540 -33.91 -10.21 1.93
CA GLU A 540 -34.89 -10.17 0.84
C GLU A 540 -34.98 -11.51 0.10
N MET A 541 -33.84 -12.14 -0.20
CA MET A 541 -33.80 -13.47 -0.80
C MET A 541 -34.47 -14.50 0.11
N HIS A 542 -34.23 -14.42 1.43
CA HIS A 542 -34.90 -15.28 2.39
C HIS A 542 -36.40 -15.02 2.39
N ARG A 543 -36.86 -13.76 2.32
CA ARG A 543 -38.29 -13.41 2.27
C ARG A 543 -38.99 -14.00 1.04
N VAL A 544 -38.44 -13.80 -0.15
CA VAL A 544 -39.07 -14.23 -1.41
C VAL A 544 -38.96 -15.73 -1.66
N LEU A 545 -38.05 -16.43 -0.99
CA LEU A 545 -37.92 -17.88 -1.13
C LEU A 545 -39.00 -18.63 -0.34
N LYS A 546 -39.61 -19.64 -0.97
CA LYS A 546 -40.57 -20.55 -0.32
C LYS A 546 -39.90 -21.36 0.80
N PRO A 547 -40.62 -21.75 1.86
CA PRO A 547 -40.11 -22.74 2.80
C PRO A 547 -39.74 -24.06 2.09
N GLY A 548 -38.49 -24.49 2.24
CA GLY A 548 -37.89 -25.61 1.51
C GLY A 548 -37.40 -25.28 0.10
N GLY A 549 -37.40 -24.00 -0.29
CA GLY A 549 -36.73 -23.53 -1.51
C GLY A 549 -35.22 -23.39 -1.31
N VAL A 550 -34.49 -23.23 -2.41
CA VAL A 550 -33.01 -23.19 -2.42
C VAL A 550 -32.44 -21.91 -3.04
N LEU A 551 -31.30 -21.45 -2.54
CA LEU A 551 -30.50 -20.39 -3.15
C LEU A 551 -29.11 -20.95 -3.47
N LEU A 552 -28.60 -20.65 -4.66
CA LEU A 552 -27.24 -20.98 -5.08
C LEU A 552 -26.44 -19.70 -5.32
N CYS A 553 -25.32 -19.55 -4.62
CA CYS A 553 -24.40 -18.43 -4.80
C CYS A 553 -22.95 -18.88 -4.82
N ASN A 554 -22.10 -18.18 -5.57
CA ASN A 554 -20.65 -18.27 -5.42
C ASN A 554 -20.14 -17.06 -4.68
N VAL A 555 -19.12 -17.29 -3.84
CA VAL A 555 -18.48 -16.27 -3.04
C VAL A 555 -16.97 -16.42 -3.25
N PRO A 556 -16.33 -15.47 -3.95
CA PRO A 556 -14.89 -15.50 -4.16
C PRO A 556 -14.14 -15.17 -2.86
N GLY A 557 -13.04 -15.91 -2.63
CA GLY A 557 -12.08 -15.65 -1.57
C GLY A 557 -10.92 -14.76 -2.05
N MET A 558 -9.97 -14.48 -1.17
CA MET A 558 -8.76 -13.73 -1.52
C MET A 558 -7.81 -14.50 -2.46
N ASP A 559 -8.05 -15.80 -2.66
CA ASP A 559 -7.36 -16.69 -3.59
C ASP A 559 -7.95 -16.66 -5.02
N ASP A 560 -9.06 -15.96 -5.24
CA ASP A 560 -9.60 -15.70 -6.57
C ASP A 560 -8.62 -14.86 -7.42
N GLY A 561 -8.50 -15.17 -8.71
CA GLY A 561 -7.60 -14.48 -9.63
C GLY A 561 -7.94 -13.01 -9.90
N VAL A 562 -9.06 -12.49 -9.39
CA VAL A 562 -9.41 -11.05 -9.38
C VAL A 562 -8.85 -10.33 -8.14
N SER A 563 -8.59 -11.05 -7.05
CA SER A 563 -8.11 -10.50 -5.78
C SER A 563 -6.78 -9.75 -5.94
N GLY A 564 -6.71 -8.53 -5.38
CA GLY A 564 -5.51 -7.71 -5.36
C GLY A 564 -5.12 -7.03 -6.68
N LEU A 565 -5.77 -7.34 -7.80
CA LEU A 565 -5.50 -6.73 -9.11
C LEU A 565 -6.37 -5.50 -9.34
N ASN A 566 -5.75 -4.34 -9.58
CA ASN A 566 -6.48 -3.07 -9.83
C ASN A 566 -7.54 -2.72 -8.77
N MET A 567 -7.35 -3.18 -7.53
CA MET A 567 -8.28 -2.97 -6.43
C MET A 567 -7.77 -1.90 -5.47
N ARG A 568 -8.61 -0.91 -5.17
CA ARG A 568 -8.40 0.07 -4.11
C ARG A 568 -9.21 -0.31 -2.88
N ALA A 569 -8.56 -0.55 -1.75
CA ALA A 569 -9.27 -0.86 -0.51
C ALA A 569 -10.21 0.29 -0.09
N LEU A 570 -11.42 -0.07 0.32
CA LEU A 570 -12.41 0.77 1.00
C LEU A 570 -12.41 0.50 2.51
N SER A 571 -12.30 -0.77 2.90
CA SER A 571 -12.20 -1.24 4.27
C SER A 571 -11.48 -2.60 4.29
N ASP A 572 -11.42 -3.23 5.47
CA ASP A 572 -11.01 -4.63 5.56
C ASP A 572 -11.91 -5.47 4.64
N HIS A 573 -11.30 -6.16 3.68
CA HIS A 573 -11.92 -7.05 2.71
C HIS A 573 -12.90 -6.42 1.69
N ALA A 574 -13.10 -5.09 1.69
CA ALA A 574 -13.91 -4.39 0.68
C ALA A 574 -13.06 -3.44 -0.17
N TYR A 575 -13.35 -3.39 -1.46
CA TYR A 575 -12.50 -2.78 -2.49
C TYR A 575 -13.35 -2.09 -3.57
N LEU A 576 -12.73 -1.16 -4.28
CA LEU A 576 -13.15 -0.75 -5.61
C LEU A 576 -12.19 -1.34 -6.65
N TYR A 577 -12.71 -2.19 -7.51
CA TYR A 577 -12.03 -2.61 -8.72
C TYR A 577 -12.05 -1.48 -9.75
N ARG A 578 -10.87 -1.12 -10.28
CA ARG A 578 -10.64 -0.03 -11.24
C ARG A 578 -11.29 1.29 -10.80
N ASP A 579 -11.33 1.55 -9.49
CA ASP A 579 -11.98 2.70 -8.84
C ASP A 579 -13.47 2.88 -9.14
N ARG A 580 -14.15 1.83 -9.62
CA ARG A 580 -15.52 1.92 -10.14
C ARG A 580 -16.48 0.89 -9.57
N TYR A 581 -16.06 -0.36 -9.47
CA TYR A 581 -16.93 -1.48 -9.13
C TYR A 581 -16.65 -1.92 -7.70
N TYR A 582 -17.67 -1.98 -6.86
CA TYR A 582 -17.54 -2.47 -5.51
C TYR A 582 -17.30 -3.99 -5.52
N PHE A 583 -16.35 -4.43 -4.70
CA PHE A 583 -16.06 -5.83 -4.45
C PHE A 583 -15.83 -6.06 -2.96
N ARG A 584 -16.35 -7.15 -2.41
CA ARG A 584 -16.00 -7.66 -1.09
C ARG A 584 -15.66 -9.14 -1.19
N PHE A 585 -14.48 -9.50 -0.71
CA PHE A 585 -14.07 -10.89 -0.58
C PHE A 585 -14.43 -11.41 0.79
N PHE A 586 -14.73 -12.70 0.88
CA PHE A 586 -15.13 -13.32 2.13
C PHE A 586 -14.28 -14.56 2.39
N GLU A 587 -13.92 -14.76 3.66
CA GLU A 587 -13.48 -16.08 4.08
C GLU A 587 -14.67 -17.05 4.07
N PRO A 588 -14.49 -18.34 3.72
CA PRO A 588 -15.61 -19.28 3.60
C PRO A 588 -16.43 -19.41 4.89
N SER A 589 -15.75 -19.37 6.03
CA SER A 589 -16.40 -19.39 7.35
C SER A 589 -17.22 -18.14 7.64
N GLU A 590 -16.79 -16.98 7.14
CA GLU A 590 -17.51 -15.71 7.26
C GLU A 590 -18.77 -15.74 6.38
N ALA A 591 -18.64 -16.17 5.12
CA ALA A 591 -19.76 -16.29 4.19
C ALA A 591 -20.84 -17.25 4.73
N ARG A 592 -20.43 -18.40 5.27
CA ARG A 592 -21.32 -19.36 5.94
C ARG A 592 -22.06 -18.72 7.12
N ALA A 593 -21.32 -18.08 8.03
CA ALA A 593 -21.91 -17.45 9.21
C ALA A 593 -22.90 -16.33 8.83
N LEU A 594 -22.60 -15.59 7.76
CA LEU A 594 -23.48 -14.59 7.19
C LEU A 594 -24.80 -15.22 6.69
N MET A 595 -24.74 -16.25 5.86
CA MET A 595 -25.94 -16.95 5.35
C MET A 595 -26.79 -17.55 6.48
N GLU A 596 -26.15 -18.19 7.46
CA GLU A 596 -26.82 -18.78 8.63
C GLU A 596 -27.52 -17.72 9.49
N ARG A 597 -26.91 -16.53 9.65
CA ARG A 597 -27.50 -15.39 10.36
C ARG A 597 -28.80 -14.90 9.73
N HIS A 598 -28.92 -15.00 8.40
CA HIS A 598 -30.13 -14.64 7.64
C HIS A 598 -31.14 -15.79 7.50
N GLY A 599 -30.99 -16.85 8.29
CA GLY A 599 -31.99 -17.93 8.39
C GLY A 599 -31.87 -19.02 7.32
N PHE A 600 -30.75 -19.08 6.60
CA PHE A 600 -30.47 -20.17 5.67
C PHE A 600 -29.70 -21.32 6.32
N GLU A 601 -29.91 -22.53 5.81
CA GLU A 601 -29.11 -23.71 6.12
C GLU A 601 -28.20 -24.04 4.94
N VAL A 602 -26.89 -24.21 5.16
CA VAL A 602 -25.97 -24.63 4.10
C VAL A 602 -26.14 -26.13 3.81
N LEU A 603 -26.64 -26.46 2.63
CA LEU A 603 -26.89 -27.82 2.18
C LEU A 603 -25.68 -28.44 1.49
N ILE A 604 -24.99 -27.65 0.66
CA ILE A 604 -23.79 -28.04 -0.08
C ILE A 604 -22.82 -26.86 -0.08
N GLU A 605 -21.55 -27.13 0.18
CA GLU A 605 -20.43 -26.21 -0.06
C GLU A 605 -19.42 -26.91 -0.96
N ARG A 606 -18.95 -26.24 -2.02
CA ARG A 606 -17.88 -26.72 -2.89
C ARG A 606 -16.90 -25.59 -3.17
N HIS A 607 -15.62 -25.95 -3.22
CA HIS A 607 -14.60 -25.07 -3.74
C HIS A 607 -14.39 -25.40 -5.22
N VAL A 608 -14.60 -24.42 -6.12
CA VAL A 608 -14.53 -24.64 -7.56
C VAL A 608 -13.64 -23.59 -8.21
N THR A 609 -13.02 -24.01 -9.32
CA THR A 609 -12.13 -23.17 -10.11
C THR A 609 -12.48 -23.32 -11.59
N TRP A 610 -12.52 -22.21 -12.33
CA TRP A 610 -12.77 -22.21 -13.78
C TRP A 610 -12.02 -21.06 -14.46
N GLU A 611 -11.75 -21.21 -15.76
CA GLU A 611 -11.15 -20.15 -16.56
C GLU A 611 -12.24 -19.33 -17.25
N GLU A 612 -12.13 -18.00 -17.19
CA GLU A 612 -12.95 -17.06 -17.94
C GLU A 612 -12.13 -16.40 -19.06
N PRO A 613 -12.72 -16.20 -20.25
CA PRO A 613 -12.10 -15.42 -21.30
C PRO A 613 -12.04 -13.94 -20.92
N PRO A 614 -11.26 -13.12 -21.66
CA PRO A 614 -11.31 -11.68 -21.55
C PRO A 614 -12.75 -11.14 -21.68
N HIS A 615 -13.10 -10.16 -20.84
CA HIS A 615 -14.32 -9.37 -20.85
C HIS A 615 -14.00 -7.94 -21.33
N PRO A 616 -14.15 -7.62 -22.63
CA PRO A 616 -13.75 -6.33 -23.18
C PRO A 616 -14.35 -5.15 -22.42
N GLY A 617 -13.51 -4.18 -22.05
CA GLY A 617 -13.94 -2.99 -21.31
C GLY A 617 -14.11 -3.20 -19.80
N PHE A 618 -14.06 -4.45 -19.32
CA PHE A 618 -13.99 -4.80 -17.90
C PHE A 618 -12.63 -5.37 -17.52
N ARG A 619 -12.22 -6.48 -18.15
CA ARG A 619 -10.96 -7.20 -17.93
C ARG A 619 -10.45 -7.82 -19.23
N ASP A 620 -9.29 -7.40 -19.72
CA ASP A 620 -8.81 -7.75 -21.07
C ASP A 620 -7.93 -9.01 -21.13
N GLU A 621 -7.88 -9.80 -20.05
CA GLU A 621 -7.02 -10.98 -19.89
C GLU A 621 -7.83 -12.23 -19.52
N PHE A 622 -7.33 -13.40 -19.93
CA PHE A 622 -7.79 -14.68 -19.39
C PHE A 622 -7.49 -14.72 -17.91
N HIS A 623 -8.41 -15.26 -17.14
CA HIS A 623 -8.24 -15.35 -15.70
C HIS A 623 -8.91 -16.59 -15.14
N GLU A 624 -8.29 -17.09 -14.08
CA GLU A 624 -8.85 -18.17 -13.29
C GLU A 624 -9.69 -17.57 -12.18
N HIS A 625 -10.95 -17.97 -12.12
CA HIS A 625 -11.83 -17.70 -11.00
C HIS A 625 -11.81 -18.87 -10.03
N THR A 626 -11.76 -18.54 -8.75
CA THR A 626 -11.77 -19.49 -7.65
C THR A 626 -12.81 -19.03 -6.63
N SER A 627 -13.81 -19.86 -6.36
CA SER A 627 -14.91 -19.47 -5.49
C SER A 627 -15.44 -20.62 -4.66
N HIS A 628 -15.93 -20.29 -3.47
CA HIS A 628 -16.78 -21.18 -2.70
C HIS A 628 -18.22 -21.06 -3.18
N VAL A 629 -18.77 -22.16 -3.70
CA VAL A 629 -20.15 -22.27 -4.15
C VAL A 629 -21.00 -22.88 -3.04
N PHE A 630 -22.02 -22.15 -2.62
CA PHE A 630 -22.95 -22.55 -1.58
C PHE A 630 -24.33 -22.79 -2.18
N LEU A 631 -24.85 -24.01 -1.99
CA LEU A 631 -26.29 -24.26 -2.08
C LEU A 631 -26.86 -24.18 -0.68
N ILE A 632 -27.71 -23.20 -0.45
CA ILE A 632 -28.35 -22.95 0.84
C ILE A 632 -29.86 -23.13 0.73
N GLY A 633 -30.50 -23.59 1.79
CA GLY A 633 -31.95 -23.86 1.84
C GLY A 633 -32.64 -22.98 2.87
N LYS A 634 -33.87 -22.56 2.58
CA LYS A 634 -34.75 -21.98 3.60
C LYS A 634 -35.42 -23.11 4.38
N PRO A 635 -35.22 -23.23 5.71
CA PRO A 635 -35.84 -24.28 6.49
C PRO A 635 -37.36 -24.30 6.35
N SER A 636 -37.95 -25.49 6.28
CA SER A 636 -39.40 -25.62 6.40
C SER A 636 -39.79 -25.40 7.86
N PRO A 637 -40.89 -24.66 8.16
CA PRO A 637 -41.35 -24.52 9.53
C PRO A 637 -41.58 -25.90 10.15
N SER A 638 -41.01 -26.12 11.34
CA SER A 638 -41.25 -27.36 12.10
C SER A 638 -42.75 -27.52 12.32
N PRO A 639 -43.33 -28.73 12.18
CA PRO A 639 -44.74 -28.96 12.46
C PRO A 639 -45.16 -28.57 13.90
N ASP A 640 -44.21 -28.35 14.81
CA ASP A 640 -44.46 -27.92 16.19
C ASP A 640 -44.57 -26.39 16.39
N SER A 641 -44.37 -25.56 15.36
CA SER A 641 -44.46 -24.09 15.50
C SER A 641 -45.83 -23.48 15.16
N ALA A 642 -46.83 -24.32 14.85
CA ALA A 642 -48.21 -23.93 14.61
C ALA A 642 -49.16 -24.53 15.67
N ALA A 643 -48.93 -24.19 16.94
CA ALA A 643 -49.83 -24.47 18.06
C ALA A 643 -50.11 -23.20 18.86
#